data_AF-A0A5S3WIX0-F1
#
_entry.id   AF-A0A5S3WIX0-F1
#
_cell.length_a   1.000
_cell.length_b   1.000
_cell.length_c   1.000
_cell.angle_alpha   90.00
_cell.angle_beta   90.00
_cell.angle_gamma   90.00
#
_symmetry.space_group_name_H-M   'P 1'
#
loop_
_entity.id
_entity.type
_entity.pdbx_description
1 polymer ?
#
loop_
_entity_poly.entity_id
_entity_poly.type
_entity_poly.pdbx_seq_one_letter_code
_entity_poly.pdbx_strand_id
1 'polypeptide(L)'
;MSSLTDIKLTKLGTFVLDLDDQVLYCDADEVAIEPKVMALLLYLYENRDRYVSIEELHQQVWSDRIVSDTAVRSAVKKLRLILGDSDIANARYVKSVSKRGYKLVCEVAPVDSLEPDDVPPKDIQINDALPRDTSDSVKTLPAPSLDASELTSEPDKSASDRWFATWLAFATVLAMVVGWVKYDAISTFIKETQVVKVADLDQITSFNGEKLDISVSSDGRYVAFSGRTSIEDDLQVYIFDRQNGTTRQLTYNAENVVNVQFAQNDKVLVYTDAIDGNTALRLLPLTMVEPEQGQITLIEGVESIGDLSQGRHPSEVLFPMIPAGAGDSMLYALDLQSRQYSRLFTLSEPNELLYHASISPDLRQLAVLKEGQGHYHVVLLNLENREETLVYSRKAPIRHVDWKNLQTLLLLGRTSLIQLELESGEEIKLIEDKETLLRSIDSHNGTDIFLTKRALTRANRLYLEQSLGAQKQVLNIIDAEPQIVNMYYDETSDTHKWVLLLQNEIFTIGRLSLDTRKVEPYLVSKEVLELLSISHAAKGILLKQGGKLALLSMEDRQVEYITSSSEITSDAAFSMDNQHIYYGVNVAGEWEIQRYSIETKMSTLLLPEYRSIRPVGDGYIAAKAAPGDGPLYYFSDLDSDAIALNHKIDFRHICRWYVRGDLVIWSTFDTRKTYLHTLNWRTGEYSQDAHRIYAFYPTISTDAAGSKVLALSVQINDTAVVGMTIKH
;
A
#
# COMPACT_ATOMS: atom_id res chain seq x y z
N MET A 1 -53.77 -15.86 -5.25
CA MET A 1 -53.80 -15.35 -6.64
C MET A 1 -54.24 -13.90 -6.63
N SER A 2 -53.30 -12.99 -6.86
CA SER A 2 -53.49 -11.76 -7.64
C SER A 2 -52.09 -11.36 -8.12
N SER A 3 -51.94 -10.88 -9.35
CA SER A 3 -50.64 -10.70 -9.99
C SER A 3 -50.00 -9.34 -9.68
N LEU A 4 -48.69 -9.35 -9.43
CA LEU A 4 -47.82 -8.18 -9.30
C LEU A 4 -46.53 -8.41 -10.12
N THR A 5 -46.68 -8.93 -11.33
CA THR A 5 -45.59 -9.55 -12.11
C THR A 5 -44.94 -8.61 -13.14
N ASP A 6 -45.38 -7.36 -13.23
CA ASP A 6 -44.94 -6.37 -14.24
C ASP A 6 -44.67 -4.99 -13.60
N ILE A 7 -44.16 -4.95 -12.36
CA ILE A 7 -43.74 -3.71 -11.68
C ILE A 7 -42.24 -3.82 -11.38
N LYS A 8 -41.39 -3.28 -12.27
CA LYS A 8 -39.93 -3.31 -12.09
C LYS A 8 -39.41 -2.23 -11.14
N LEU A 9 -39.93 -1.01 -11.28
CA LEU A 9 -39.57 0.16 -10.47
C LEU A 9 -40.72 0.52 -9.51
N THR A 10 -40.38 0.83 -8.25
CA THR A 10 -41.35 1.26 -7.24
C THR A 10 -40.83 2.46 -6.45
N LYS A 11 -41.59 3.55 -6.44
CA LYS A 11 -41.30 4.76 -5.68
C LYS A 11 -41.58 4.55 -4.20
N LEU A 12 -40.61 4.90 -3.37
CA LEU A 12 -40.66 4.94 -1.91
C LEU A 12 -40.41 6.40 -1.49
N GLY A 13 -41.47 7.20 -1.40
CA GLY A 13 -41.35 8.64 -1.14
C GLY A 13 -40.54 9.39 -2.21
N THR A 14 -39.31 9.82 -1.89
CA THR A 14 -38.37 10.45 -2.84
C THR A 14 -37.49 9.45 -3.58
N PHE A 15 -37.35 8.22 -3.08
CA PHE A 15 -36.49 7.19 -3.65
C PHE A 15 -37.25 6.35 -4.68
N VAL A 16 -36.55 5.70 -5.61
CA VAL A 16 -37.10 4.63 -6.47
C VAL A 16 -36.28 3.37 -6.27
N LEU A 17 -36.95 2.25 -5.98
CA LEU A 17 -36.36 0.93 -5.80
C LEU A 17 -36.61 0.09 -7.04
N ASP A 18 -35.55 -0.40 -7.67
CA ASP A 18 -35.64 -1.48 -8.68
C ASP A 18 -35.68 -2.83 -7.97
N LEU A 19 -36.70 -3.63 -8.27
CA LEU A 19 -36.97 -4.89 -7.60
C LEU A 19 -36.27 -6.10 -8.24
N ASP A 20 -35.86 -5.98 -9.51
CA ASP A 20 -35.12 -7.03 -10.22
C ASP A 20 -33.62 -6.88 -9.95
N ASP A 21 -33.08 -5.68 -10.18
CA ASP A 21 -31.64 -5.39 -10.08
C ASP A 21 -31.21 -5.06 -8.63
N GLN A 22 -32.17 -4.87 -7.71
CA GLN A 22 -31.97 -4.56 -6.28
C GLN A 22 -31.17 -3.28 -6.03
N VAL A 23 -31.42 -2.26 -6.86
CA VAL A 23 -30.78 -0.93 -6.79
C VAL A 23 -31.76 0.11 -6.21
N LEU A 24 -31.25 1.03 -5.39
CA LEU A 24 -32.02 2.17 -4.87
C LEU A 24 -31.51 3.45 -5.53
N TYR A 25 -32.42 4.26 -6.06
CA TYR A 25 -32.15 5.55 -6.68
C TYR A 25 -32.74 6.70 -5.86
N CYS A 26 -32.10 7.87 -5.89
CA CYS A 26 -32.66 9.13 -5.41
C CYS A 26 -32.41 10.20 -6.48
N ASP A 27 -33.47 10.87 -6.95
CA ASP A 27 -33.38 11.91 -7.99
C ASP A 27 -32.56 11.47 -9.25
N ALA A 28 -32.72 10.19 -9.61
CA ALA A 28 -32.02 9.43 -10.67
C ALA A 28 -30.55 9.01 -10.42
N ASP A 29 -29.89 9.44 -9.34
CA ASP A 29 -28.58 8.92 -8.93
C ASP A 29 -28.69 7.60 -8.14
N GLU A 30 -27.73 6.68 -8.33
CA GLU A 30 -27.65 5.41 -7.57
C GLU A 30 -27.16 5.64 -6.13
N VAL A 31 -27.90 5.09 -5.16
CA VAL A 31 -27.63 5.21 -3.73
C VAL A 31 -26.95 3.95 -3.21
N ALA A 32 -25.62 4.01 -3.04
CA ALA A 32 -24.81 2.90 -2.56
C ALA A 32 -25.31 2.35 -1.20
N ILE A 33 -25.65 1.06 -1.17
CA ILE A 33 -26.29 0.38 -0.04
C ILE A 33 -25.67 -1.01 0.19
N GLU A 34 -25.38 -1.35 1.46
CA GLU A 34 -24.82 -2.65 1.82
C GLU A 34 -25.82 -3.79 1.51
N PRO A 35 -25.41 -4.94 0.93
CA PRO A 35 -26.34 -5.98 0.47
C PRO A 35 -27.33 -6.51 1.53
N LYS A 36 -26.94 -6.58 2.81
CA LYS A 36 -27.86 -6.96 3.90
C LYS A 36 -28.76 -5.82 4.39
N VAL A 37 -28.40 -4.57 4.12
CA VAL A 37 -29.26 -3.39 4.35
C VAL A 37 -30.28 -3.25 3.20
N MET A 38 -29.89 -3.59 1.97
CA MET A 38 -30.83 -3.76 0.84
C MET A 38 -31.79 -4.94 1.08
N ALA A 39 -31.29 -6.12 1.47
CA ALA A 39 -32.15 -7.26 1.82
C ALA A 39 -33.15 -6.94 2.96
N LEU A 40 -32.73 -6.12 3.93
CA LEU A 40 -33.62 -5.59 4.98
C LEU A 40 -34.69 -4.65 4.40
N LEU A 41 -34.34 -3.75 3.48
CA LEU A 41 -35.28 -2.85 2.81
C LEU A 41 -36.31 -3.64 1.98
N LEU A 42 -35.84 -4.57 1.14
CA LEU A 42 -36.70 -5.46 0.34
C LEU A 42 -37.68 -6.25 1.23
N TYR A 43 -37.20 -6.85 2.31
CA TYR A 43 -38.07 -7.62 3.22
C TYR A 43 -39.09 -6.73 3.96
N LEU A 44 -38.73 -5.50 4.31
CA LEU A 44 -39.67 -4.52 4.89
C LEU A 44 -40.65 -3.96 3.83
N TYR A 45 -40.26 -3.92 2.55
CA TYR A 45 -41.11 -3.54 1.43
C TYR A 45 -42.15 -4.62 1.08
N GLU A 46 -41.75 -5.89 1.03
CA GLU A 46 -42.68 -7.03 0.88
C GLU A 46 -43.72 -7.05 2.01
N ASN A 47 -43.29 -6.75 3.24
CA ASN A 47 -44.11 -6.83 4.44
C ASN A 47 -44.68 -5.47 4.89
N ARG A 48 -44.71 -4.46 3.99
CA ARG A 48 -45.07 -3.06 4.26
C ARG A 48 -46.45 -2.80 4.86
N ASP A 49 -47.35 -3.78 4.89
CA ASP A 49 -48.67 -3.64 5.54
C ASP A 49 -48.62 -3.86 7.05
N ARG A 50 -47.62 -4.57 7.56
CA ARG A 50 -47.52 -5.00 8.96
C ARG A 50 -46.24 -4.51 9.65
N TYR A 51 -46.09 -4.84 10.92
CA TYR A 51 -44.79 -4.79 11.60
C TYR A 51 -44.10 -6.15 11.46
N VAL A 52 -42.78 -6.12 11.33
CA VAL A 52 -41.86 -7.26 11.25
C VAL A 52 -41.02 -7.26 12.53
N SER A 53 -40.96 -8.40 13.23
CA SER A 53 -40.28 -8.48 14.54
C SER A 53 -38.75 -8.60 14.40
N ILE A 54 -38.00 -8.43 15.49
CA ILE A 54 -36.53 -8.61 15.45
C ILE A 54 -36.18 -10.08 15.24
N GLU A 55 -36.92 -10.96 15.91
CA GLU A 55 -36.85 -12.43 15.81
C GLU A 55 -37.17 -12.92 14.39
N GLU A 56 -38.11 -12.26 13.72
CA GLU A 56 -38.46 -12.52 12.33
C GLU A 56 -37.38 -12.03 11.36
N LEU A 57 -36.84 -10.82 11.57
CA LEU A 57 -35.70 -10.32 10.78
C LEU A 57 -34.47 -11.24 10.91
N HIS A 58 -34.14 -11.70 12.12
CA HIS A 58 -33.09 -12.71 12.34
C HIS A 58 -33.32 -13.96 11.48
N GLN A 59 -34.53 -14.51 11.48
CA GLN A 59 -34.86 -15.74 10.75
C GLN A 59 -34.90 -15.60 9.23
N GLN A 60 -35.18 -14.41 8.70
CA GLN A 60 -35.50 -14.21 7.28
C GLN A 60 -34.40 -13.45 6.53
N VAL A 61 -33.86 -12.37 7.13
CA VAL A 61 -32.79 -11.54 6.54
C VAL A 61 -31.39 -12.01 6.97
N TRP A 62 -31.27 -12.72 8.10
CA TRP A 62 -30.02 -13.33 8.59
C TRP A 62 -30.11 -14.86 8.74
N SER A 63 -30.94 -15.50 7.91
CA SER A 63 -31.09 -16.98 7.84
C SER A 63 -29.77 -17.76 7.65
N ASP A 64 -28.74 -17.10 7.14
CA ASP A 64 -27.38 -17.63 6.91
C ASP A 64 -26.50 -17.68 8.17
N ARG A 65 -26.84 -16.99 9.27
CA ARG A 65 -25.93 -16.83 10.43
C ARG A 65 -26.61 -16.27 11.68
N ILE A 66 -26.18 -16.76 12.85
CA ILE A 66 -26.57 -16.17 14.14
C ILE A 66 -25.93 -14.76 14.24
N VAL A 67 -26.77 -13.74 14.49
CA VAL A 67 -26.32 -12.36 14.76
C VAL A 67 -26.99 -11.83 16.02
N SER A 68 -26.43 -10.77 16.61
CA SER A 68 -27.01 -10.12 17.78
C SER A 68 -28.16 -9.17 17.39
N ASP A 69 -29.09 -8.93 18.32
CA ASP A 69 -30.10 -7.87 18.19
C ASP A 69 -29.49 -6.50 17.83
N THR A 70 -28.27 -6.23 18.31
CA THR A 70 -27.51 -5.00 18.03
C THR A 70 -27.16 -4.91 16.55
N ALA A 71 -26.81 -6.01 15.89
CA ALA A 71 -26.57 -6.03 14.44
C ALA A 71 -27.83 -5.66 13.64
N VAL A 72 -28.99 -6.21 14.02
CA VAL A 72 -30.28 -5.88 13.38
C VAL A 72 -30.65 -4.40 13.61
N ARG A 73 -30.47 -3.89 14.84
CA ARG A 73 -30.68 -2.47 15.19
C ARG A 73 -29.74 -1.55 14.41
N SER A 74 -28.47 -1.93 14.24
CA SER A 74 -27.48 -1.20 13.45
C SER A 74 -27.81 -1.20 11.95
N ALA A 75 -28.28 -2.31 11.39
CA ALA A 75 -28.75 -2.36 10.00
C ALA A 75 -29.96 -1.43 9.76
N VAL A 76 -30.92 -1.38 10.70
CA VAL A 76 -32.02 -0.40 10.65
C VAL A 76 -31.51 1.05 10.82
N LYS A 77 -30.50 1.30 11.67
CA LYS A 77 -29.86 2.63 11.81
C LYS A 77 -29.20 3.06 10.50
N LYS A 78 -28.48 2.16 9.81
CA LYS A 78 -27.92 2.41 8.47
C LYS A 78 -29.01 2.69 7.43
N LEU A 79 -30.05 1.86 7.36
CA LEU A 79 -31.16 2.04 6.41
C LEU A 79 -31.85 3.40 6.61
N ARG A 80 -32.10 3.80 7.86
CA ARG A 80 -32.64 5.14 8.17
C ARG A 80 -31.71 6.27 7.75
N LEU A 81 -30.40 6.14 7.96
CA LEU A 81 -29.44 7.16 7.55
C LEU A 81 -29.45 7.35 6.01
N ILE A 82 -29.46 6.24 5.26
CA ILE A 82 -29.54 6.24 3.79
C ILE A 82 -30.85 6.90 3.31
N LEU A 83 -31.98 6.63 3.97
CA LEU A 83 -33.29 7.20 3.63
C LEU A 83 -33.55 8.61 4.21
N GLY A 84 -32.56 9.23 4.86
CA GLY A 84 -32.72 10.55 5.51
C GLY A 84 -33.70 10.55 6.71
N ASP A 85 -33.97 9.38 7.30
CA ASP A 85 -35.04 9.12 8.27
C ASP A 85 -34.53 9.00 9.72
N SER A 86 -33.77 10.00 10.16
CA SER A 86 -33.07 9.97 11.46
C SER A 86 -33.97 10.24 12.68
N ASP A 87 -35.11 10.91 12.51
CA ASP A 87 -36.08 11.17 13.59
C ASP A 87 -36.98 9.95 13.85
N ILE A 88 -36.73 9.26 14.96
CA ILE A 88 -37.49 8.07 15.38
C ILE A 88 -38.94 8.41 15.78
N ALA A 89 -39.22 9.64 16.23
CA ALA A 89 -40.56 10.07 16.64
C ALA A 89 -41.45 10.36 15.43
N ASN A 90 -40.91 11.04 14.42
CA ASN A 90 -41.62 11.44 13.20
C ASN A 90 -41.20 10.65 11.95
N ALA A 91 -40.74 9.41 12.13
CA ALA A 91 -40.19 8.55 11.07
C ALA A 91 -41.09 8.49 9.81
N ARG A 92 -40.52 8.94 8.69
CA ARG A 92 -41.13 9.06 7.35
C ARG A 92 -41.05 7.77 6.55
N TYR A 93 -40.06 6.93 6.81
CA TYR A 93 -39.77 5.73 6.01
C TYR A 93 -39.85 4.45 6.84
N VAL A 94 -39.09 4.33 7.93
CA VAL A 94 -38.99 3.10 8.73
C VAL A 94 -39.40 3.38 10.18
N LYS A 95 -40.63 3.04 10.54
CA LYS A 95 -41.17 3.22 11.89
C LYS A 95 -40.84 2.04 12.80
N SER A 96 -40.35 2.32 14.00
CA SER A 96 -40.03 1.32 15.03
C SER A 96 -40.99 1.42 16.21
N VAL A 97 -41.57 0.31 16.64
CA VAL A 97 -42.41 0.24 17.86
C VAL A 97 -41.88 -0.86 18.78
N SER A 98 -41.60 -0.49 20.04
CA SER A 98 -41.10 -1.43 21.05
C SER A 98 -42.03 -2.63 21.20
N LYS A 99 -41.45 -3.84 21.27
CA LYS A 99 -42.14 -5.14 21.31
C LYS A 99 -43.04 -5.46 20.09
N ARG A 100 -42.96 -4.68 19.00
CA ARG A 100 -43.60 -4.99 17.70
C ARG A 100 -42.60 -5.04 16.54
N GLY A 101 -41.46 -4.38 16.66
CA GLY A 101 -40.42 -4.34 15.63
C GLY A 101 -40.58 -3.16 14.68
N TYR A 102 -40.35 -3.39 13.39
CA TYR A 102 -40.20 -2.34 12.37
C TYR A 102 -41.27 -2.44 11.28
N LYS A 103 -41.64 -1.31 10.69
CA LYS A 103 -42.59 -1.21 9.58
C LYS A 103 -42.14 -0.15 8.58
N LEU A 104 -42.23 -0.44 7.28
CA LEU A 104 -42.14 0.57 6.22
C LEU A 104 -43.44 1.41 6.21
N VAL A 105 -43.32 2.73 6.26
CA VAL A 105 -44.46 3.68 6.43
C VAL A 105 -44.51 4.82 5.41
N CYS A 106 -43.57 4.87 4.46
CA CYS A 106 -43.64 5.79 3.34
C CYS A 106 -44.77 5.44 2.37
N GLU A 107 -45.13 6.38 1.51
CA GLU A 107 -46.01 6.12 0.36
C GLU A 107 -45.28 5.28 -0.69
N VAL A 108 -46.01 4.33 -1.30
CA VAL A 108 -45.48 3.29 -2.18
C VAL A 108 -46.31 3.26 -3.46
N ALA A 109 -45.70 3.53 -4.61
CA ALA A 109 -46.37 3.56 -5.91
C ALA A 109 -45.49 2.94 -7.02
N PRO A 110 -46.04 2.19 -7.98
CA PRO A 110 -45.30 1.75 -9.17
C PRO A 110 -44.93 2.96 -10.05
N VAL A 111 -43.83 2.85 -10.81
CA VAL A 111 -43.42 3.85 -11.81
C VAL A 111 -42.91 3.13 -13.06
N ASP A 112 -43.16 3.70 -14.23
CA ASP A 112 -42.77 3.10 -15.52
C ASP A 112 -41.36 3.51 -16.00
N SER A 113 -40.75 4.55 -15.40
CA SER A 113 -39.38 5.02 -15.70
C SER A 113 -38.76 5.78 -14.51
N LEU A 114 -37.49 6.22 -14.66
CA LEU A 114 -36.75 7.00 -13.65
C LEU A 114 -36.76 8.52 -13.90
N GLU A 115 -37.44 9.00 -14.94
CA GLU A 115 -37.40 10.42 -15.34
C GLU A 115 -38.40 11.30 -14.55
N PRO A 116 -38.07 12.57 -14.24
CA PRO A 116 -38.97 13.48 -13.53
C PRO A 116 -39.99 14.17 -14.45
N ASP A 117 -41.24 14.30 -13.98
CA ASP A 117 -42.31 15.04 -14.66
C ASP A 117 -42.03 16.56 -14.73
N ASP A 118 -41.82 17.11 -15.94
CA ASP A 118 -42.18 18.50 -16.27
C ASP A 118 -42.53 18.64 -17.77
N VAL A 119 -43.21 19.73 -18.15
CA VAL A 119 -44.18 19.74 -19.28
C VAL A 119 -43.66 20.42 -20.59
N PRO A 120 -44.43 20.60 -21.69
CA PRO A 120 -44.10 19.99 -22.99
C PRO A 120 -43.68 20.97 -24.13
N PRO A 121 -43.17 20.46 -25.26
CA PRO A 121 -43.10 21.20 -26.52
C PRO A 121 -44.29 20.93 -27.46
N LYS A 122 -44.58 21.91 -28.33
CA LYS A 122 -45.62 21.85 -29.39
C LYS A 122 -45.07 21.34 -30.73
N ASP A 123 -46.00 20.90 -31.58
CA ASP A 123 -46.03 20.99 -33.05
C ASP A 123 -44.68 20.99 -33.81
N ILE A 124 -44.47 19.94 -34.60
CA ILE A 124 -44.19 20.07 -36.05
C ILE A 124 -44.74 18.84 -36.78
N GLN A 125 -45.28 19.04 -37.98
CA GLN A 125 -45.96 18.03 -38.78
C GLN A 125 -44.99 17.28 -39.71
N ILE A 126 -45.19 15.97 -39.89
CA ILE A 126 -44.88 15.27 -41.14
C ILE A 126 -46.05 14.31 -41.45
N ASN A 127 -46.52 14.31 -42.70
CA ASN A 127 -47.66 13.50 -43.15
C ASN A 127 -47.26 12.11 -43.68
N ASP A 128 -48.28 11.26 -43.80
CA ASP A 128 -48.30 9.94 -44.43
C ASP A 128 -47.42 9.70 -45.68
N ALA A 129 -46.82 8.50 -45.75
CA ALA A 129 -46.89 7.63 -46.94
C ALA A 129 -46.41 6.17 -46.64
N LEU A 130 -47.36 5.32 -46.24
CA LEU A 130 -47.28 3.84 -46.18
C LEU A 130 -47.64 3.20 -47.56
N PRO A 131 -47.63 1.86 -47.80
CA PRO A 131 -47.05 0.69 -47.10
C PRO A 131 -46.48 -0.42 -48.06
N ARG A 132 -46.36 -1.67 -47.54
CA ARG A 132 -46.41 -3.02 -48.19
C ARG A 132 -45.07 -3.67 -48.59
N ASP A 133 -44.75 -4.90 -48.13
CA ASP A 133 -45.38 -6.24 -48.29
C ASP A 133 -45.11 -6.85 -49.70
N THR A 134 -44.85 -8.15 -49.92
CA THR A 134 -45.00 -9.36 -49.06
C THR A 134 -44.10 -10.54 -49.53
N SER A 135 -43.81 -11.47 -48.61
CA SER A 135 -43.64 -12.95 -48.74
C SER A 135 -43.30 -13.69 -50.07
N ASP A 136 -42.34 -14.62 -49.94
CA ASP A 136 -42.36 -16.03 -50.38
C ASP A 136 -42.22 -16.54 -51.86
N SER A 137 -41.06 -17.18 -52.09
CA SER A 137 -40.89 -18.63 -52.34
C SER A 137 -41.36 -19.37 -53.63
N VAL A 138 -40.35 -20.02 -54.28
CA VAL A 138 -40.38 -21.33 -55.00
C VAL A 138 -40.98 -21.40 -56.43
N LYS A 139 -40.21 -21.89 -57.45
CA LYS A 139 -40.35 -23.24 -58.12
C LYS A 139 -39.61 -23.42 -59.50
N THR A 140 -38.58 -24.28 -59.51
CA THR A 140 -38.24 -25.34 -60.51
C THR A 140 -37.85 -25.05 -62.00
N LEU A 141 -36.99 -25.96 -62.52
CA LEU A 141 -36.38 -26.09 -63.87
C LEU A 141 -37.36 -26.50 -65.01
N PRO A 142 -36.91 -26.45 -66.30
CA PRO A 142 -36.48 -27.70 -66.95
C PRO A 142 -35.23 -27.58 -67.87
N ALA A 143 -34.75 -28.72 -68.40
CA ALA A 143 -33.68 -28.85 -69.41
C ALA A 143 -34.25 -29.11 -70.83
N PRO A 144 -33.40 -29.21 -71.88
CA PRO A 144 -33.04 -30.56 -72.37
C PRO A 144 -31.57 -30.73 -72.85
N SER A 145 -31.23 -31.94 -73.29
CA SER A 145 -29.91 -32.44 -73.72
C SER A 145 -29.89 -32.89 -75.19
N LEU A 146 -28.71 -33.27 -75.73
CA LEU A 146 -28.48 -34.35 -76.72
C LEU A 146 -26.97 -34.53 -77.07
N ASP A 147 -26.42 -35.72 -76.81
CA ASP A 147 -25.68 -36.68 -77.69
C ASP A 147 -24.70 -36.23 -78.82
N ALA A 148 -23.69 -36.99 -79.26
CA ALA A 148 -22.95 -38.17 -78.73
C ALA A 148 -21.72 -38.52 -79.65
N SER A 149 -21.01 -39.61 -79.33
CA SER A 149 -19.95 -40.34 -80.10
C SER A 149 -18.47 -39.90 -80.00
N GLU A 150 -17.66 -40.77 -79.36
CA GLU A 150 -16.46 -41.48 -79.89
C GLU A 150 -15.23 -40.70 -80.43
N LEU A 151 -13.95 -41.12 -80.34
CA LEU A 151 -13.11 -42.18 -79.69
C LEU A 151 -11.63 -41.66 -79.75
N THR A 152 -10.54 -42.20 -79.17
CA THR A 152 -10.15 -43.53 -78.62
C THR A 152 -8.99 -43.36 -77.59
N SER A 153 -8.75 -44.38 -76.75
CA SER A 153 -7.45 -44.80 -76.15
C SER A 153 -6.54 -43.81 -75.38
N GLU A 154 -6.30 -44.16 -74.11
CA GLU A 154 -5.16 -43.78 -73.27
C GLU A 154 -3.85 -44.51 -73.72
N PRO A 155 -2.64 -44.12 -73.24
CA PRO A 155 -2.21 -44.59 -71.90
C PRO A 155 -1.46 -43.56 -71.02
N ASP A 156 -1.69 -43.68 -69.71
CA ASP A 156 -0.93 -43.08 -68.61
C ASP A 156 0.62 -43.13 -68.79
N LYS A 157 1.28 -42.02 -68.41
CA LYS A 157 2.49 -42.12 -67.60
C LYS A 157 2.79 -40.89 -66.74
N SER A 158 2.59 -41.08 -65.43
CA SER A 158 3.42 -40.60 -64.32
C SER A 158 2.87 -39.47 -63.43
N ALA A 159 2.42 -39.87 -62.24
CA ALA A 159 2.22 -38.98 -61.10
C ALA A 159 3.53 -38.58 -60.37
N SER A 160 4.72 -38.90 -60.92
CA SER A 160 6.02 -38.67 -60.25
C SER A 160 6.34 -37.21 -59.95
N ASP A 161 5.86 -36.28 -60.75
CA ASP A 161 6.37 -34.90 -60.70
C ASP A 161 5.53 -34.03 -59.75
N ARG A 162 4.24 -34.36 -59.59
CA ARG A 162 3.34 -33.65 -58.67
C ARG A 162 3.62 -33.96 -57.21
N TRP A 163 4.06 -35.17 -56.85
CA TRP A 163 4.48 -35.46 -55.47
C TRP A 163 5.86 -34.88 -55.15
N PHE A 164 6.79 -34.84 -56.13
CA PHE A 164 8.09 -34.19 -55.95
C PHE A 164 7.95 -32.68 -55.72
N ALA A 165 7.09 -32.00 -56.49
CA ALA A 165 6.83 -30.57 -56.31
C ALA A 165 6.22 -30.23 -54.94
N THR A 166 5.27 -31.04 -54.45
CA THR A 166 4.68 -30.84 -53.10
C THR A 166 5.66 -31.20 -51.98
N TRP A 167 6.48 -32.24 -52.14
CA TRP A 167 7.55 -32.54 -51.18
C TRP A 167 8.62 -31.44 -51.12
N LEU A 168 9.01 -30.86 -52.26
CA LEU A 168 9.98 -29.77 -52.30
C LEU A 168 9.41 -28.50 -51.63
N ALA A 169 8.16 -28.16 -51.90
CA ALA A 169 7.46 -27.06 -51.22
C ALA A 169 7.36 -27.29 -49.70
N PHE A 170 6.97 -28.50 -49.27
CA PHE A 170 6.89 -28.86 -47.85
C PHE A 170 8.27 -28.83 -47.17
N ALA A 171 9.31 -29.33 -47.83
CA ALA A 171 10.69 -29.26 -47.34
C ALA A 171 11.20 -27.81 -47.23
N THR A 172 10.78 -26.91 -48.14
CA THR A 172 11.15 -25.49 -48.11
C THR A 172 10.44 -24.77 -46.96
N VAL A 173 9.13 -25.01 -46.77
CA VAL A 173 8.38 -24.48 -45.62
C VAL A 173 8.93 -25.02 -44.30
N LEU A 174 9.26 -26.32 -44.22
CA LEU A 174 9.89 -26.92 -43.05
C LEU A 174 11.28 -26.31 -42.78
N ALA A 175 12.08 -26.04 -43.81
CA ALA A 175 13.37 -25.35 -43.66
C ALA A 175 13.21 -23.90 -43.21
N MET A 176 12.18 -23.18 -43.67
CA MET A 176 11.85 -21.83 -43.18
C MET A 176 11.40 -21.85 -41.71
N VAL A 177 10.54 -22.80 -41.31
CA VAL A 177 10.09 -22.96 -39.91
C VAL A 177 11.26 -23.35 -39.00
N VAL A 178 12.11 -24.32 -39.40
CA VAL A 178 13.31 -24.69 -38.64
C VAL A 178 14.33 -23.55 -38.60
N GLY A 179 14.44 -22.76 -39.67
CA GLY A 179 15.27 -21.56 -39.72
C GLY A 179 14.78 -20.48 -38.76
N TRP A 180 13.48 -20.22 -38.73
CA TRP A 180 12.85 -19.24 -37.84
C TRP A 180 12.93 -19.68 -36.37
N VAL A 181 12.60 -20.93 -36.05
CA VAL A 181 12.73 -21.48 -34.68
C VAL A 181 14.20 -21.48 -34.21
N LYS A 182 15.17 -21.74 -35.10
CA LYS A 182 16.59 -21.60 -34.75
C LYS A 182 17.00 -20.14 -34.56
N TYR A 183 16.52 -19.23 -35.41
CA TYR A 183 16.77 -17.80 -35.26
C TYR A 183 16.23 -17.28 -33.92
N ASP A 184 14.97 -17.60 -33.60
CA ASP A 184 14.28 -17.23 -32.37
C ASP A 184 14.95 -17.80 -31.10
N ALA A 185 15.33 -19.08 -31.13
CA ALA A 185 16.10 -19.70 -30.05
C ALA A 185 17.51 -19.09 -29.89
N ILE A 186 18.18 -18.73 -30.99
CA ILE A 186 19.50 -18.09 -30.96
C ILE A 186 19.38 -16.63 -30.47
N SER A 187 18.39 -15.86 -30.92
CA SER A 187 18.19 -14.48 -30.44
C SER A 187 17.80 -14.45 -28.96
N THR A 188 16.98 -15.40 -28.50
CA THR A 188 16.63 -15.54 -27.09
C THR A 188 17.86 -15.92 -26.26
N PHE A 189 18.65 -16.90 -26.71
CA PHE A 189 19.89 -17.31 -26.03
C PHE A 189 20.95 -16.19 -25.98
N ILE A 190 21.08 -15.39 -27.04
CA ILE A 190 21.97 -14.21 -27.06
C ILE A 190 21.49 -13.15 -26.05
N LYS A 191 20.18 -12.86 -25.99
CA LYS A 191 19.61 -11.94 -25.00
C LYS A 191 19.78 -12.43 -23.56
N GLU A 192 19.62 -13.72 -23.30
CA GLU A 192 19.87 -14.30 -21.97
C GLU A 192 21.36 -14.31 -21.59
N THR A 193 22.28 -14.46 -22.56
CA THR A 193 23.74 -14.47 -22.29
C THR A 193 24.38 -13.09 -22.19
N GLN A 194 23.65 -12.00 -22.48
CA GLN A 194 24.09 -10.62 -22.22
C GLN A 194 23.71 -10.11 -20.81
N VAL A 195 22.88 -10.82 -20.04
CA VAL A 195 22.47 -10.39 -18.70
C VAL A 195 23.62 -10.53 -17.69
N VAL A 196 24.11 -9.41 -17.16
CA VAL A 196 25.16 -9.38 -16.14
C VAL A 196 24.54 -9.64 -14.75
N LYS A 197 25.18 -10.48 -13.94
CA LYS A 197 24.75 -10.74 -12.56
C LYS A 197 25.30 -9.68 -11.61
N VAL A 198 24.49 -9.26 -10.64
CA VAL A 198 24.86 -8.25 -9.64
C VAL A 198 26.01 -8.71 -8.71
N ALA A 199 26.24 -10.03 -8.62
CA ALA A 199 27.39 -10.61 -7.95
C ALA A 199 28.74 -10.32 -8.64
N ASP A 200 28.75 -10.21 -9.98
CA ASP A 200 29.96 -10.09 -10.81
C ASP A 200 30.39 -8.63 -11.04
N LEU A 201 29.76 -7.66 -10.35
CA LEU A 201 29.98 -6.22 -10.50
C LEU A 201 31.04 -5.68 -9.51
N ASP A 202 31.95 -4.84 -10.01
CA ASP A 202 33.08 -4.27 -9.25
C ASP A 202 32.60 -3.39 -8.09
N GLN A 203 32.77 -3.86 -6.84
CA GLN A 203 32.43 -3.09 -5.65
C GLN A 203 33.48 -2.02 -5.35
N ILE A 204 33.04 -0.76 -5.27
CA ILE A 204 33.92 0.39 -5.02
C ILE A 204 33.92 0.85 -3.56
N THR A 205 32.81 0.66 -2.81
CA THR A 205 32.74 1.04 -1.39
C THR A 205 33.34 -0.03 -0.47
N SER A 206 34.26 0.39 0.40
CA SER A 206 35.04 -0.47 1.29
C SER A 206 34.53 -0.58 2.74
N PHE A 207 33.43 0.09 3.11
CA PHE A 207 32.91 0.12 4.49
C PHE A 207 31.45 -0.36 4.60
N ASN A 208 31.18 -1.19 5.61
CA ASN A 208 29.86 -1.70 5.96
C ASN A 208 28.89 -0.57 6.40
N GLY A 209 27.59 -0.79 6.21
CA GLY A 209 26.53 0.16 6.48
C GLY A 209 25.70 0.50 5.23
N GLU A 210 24.73 1.38 5.39
CA GLU A 210 23.78 1.71 4.32
C GLU A 210 24.38 2.75 3.38
N LYS A 211 23.97 2.69 2.11
CA LYS A 211 24.08 3.76 1.12
C LYS A 211 22.73 3.85 0.41
N LEU A 212 22.23 5.04 0.09
CA LEU A 212 20.95 5.17 -0.61
C LEU A 212 21.17 5.53 -2.08
N ASP A 213 21.69 6.72 -2.28
CA ASP A 213 21.77 7.43 -3.55
C ASP A 213 23.22 7.71 -3.93
N ILE A 214 23.46 7.93 -5.22
CA ILE A 214 24.80 8.13 -5.82
C ILE A 214 24.76 9.25 -6.84
N SER A 215 25.86 9.99 -6.95
CA SER A 215 26.13 10.78 -8.14
C SER A 215 27.61 10.73 -8.51
N VAL A 216 27.91 10.82 -9.80
CA VAL A 216 29.22 10.63 -10.42
C VAL A 216 29.70 11.94 -11.01
N SER A 217 30.98 12.26 -10.84
CA SER A 217 31.58 13.47 -11.43
C SER A 217 31.63 13.38 -12.96
N SER A 218 31.66 14.52 -13.64
CA SER A 218 31.72 14.60 -15.11
C SER A 218 32.94 13.91 -15.73
N ASP A 219 34.05 13.80 -14.98
CA ASP A 219 35.26 13.06 -15.36
C ASP A 219 35.22 11.56 -14.99
N GLY A 220 34.13 11.09 -14.37
CA GLY A 220 33.93 9.71 -13.95
C GLY A 220 34.84 9.25 -12.81
N ARG A 221 35.65 10.13 -12.20
CA ARG A 221 36.63 9.77 -11.16
C ARG A 221 36.02 9.65 -9.78
N TYR A 222 35.13 10.57 -9.41
CA TYR A 222 34.54 10.65 -8.08
C TYR A 222 33.12 10.13 -8.08
N VAL A 223 32.76 9.41 -7.02
CA VAL A 223 31.39 8.98 -6.76
C VAL A 223 30.98 9.51 -5.40
N ALA A 224 30.09 10.50 -5.38
CA ALA A 224 29.41 10.95 -4.19
C ALA A 224 28.27 10.00 -3.84
N PHE A 225 27.96 9.83 -2.56
CA PHE A 225 26.81 9.03 -2.12
C PHE A 225 26.29 9.45 -0.76
N SER A 226 25.00 9.24 -0.52
CA SER A 226 24.40 9.29 0.81
C SER A 226 24.60 7.94 1.52
N GLY A 227 25.01 7.94 2.78
CA GLY A 227 25.29 6.70 3.53
C GLY A 227 25.47 6.87 5.03
N ARG A 228 25.62 5.76 5.76
CA ARG A 228 25.86 5.72 7.22
C ARG A 228 26.49 4.41 7.68
N THR A 229 27.06 4.42 8.88
CA THR A 229 27.70 3.25 9.52
C THR A 229 26.82 2.52 10.52
N SER A 230 26.16 3.24 11.43
CA SER A 230 25.23 2.72 12.44
C SER A 230 23.80 3.14 12.13
N ILE A 231 22.82 2.43 12.70
CA ILE A 231 21.41 2.75 12.50
C ILE A 231 20.91 3.91 13.38
N GLU A 232 21.70 4.26 14.40
CA GLU A 232 21.52 5.46 15.23
C GLU A 232 21.99 6.75 14.51
N ASP A 233 22.86 6.60 13.50
CA ASP A 233 23.41 7.69 12.71
C ASP A 233 22.37 8.21 11.70
N ASP A 234 22.29 9.55 11.55
CA ASP A 234 21.71 10.18 10.36
C ASP A 234 22.60 9.87 9.13
N LEU A 235 21.98 9.66 7.97
CA LEU A 235 22.71 9.57 6.70
C LEU A 235 23.50 10.85 6.41
N GLN A 236 24.74 10.70 5.94
CA GLN A 236 25.69 11.77 5.64
C GLN A 236 26.15 11.70 4.17
N VAL A 237 26.72 12.80 3.66
CA VAL A 237 27.39 12.85 2.35
C VAL A 237 28.80 12.23 2.47
N TYR A 238 29.09 11.29 1.59
CA TYR A 238 30.42 10.74 1.36
C TYR A 238 30.86 10.98 -0.09
N ILE A 239 32.17 10.93 -0.34
CA ILE A 239 32.76 10.90 -1.68
C ILE A 239 33.85 9.83 -1.74
N PHE A 240 33.84 9.04 -2.82
CA PHE A 240 34.88 8.06 -3.14
C PHE A 240 35.70 8.53 -4.34
N ASP A 241 37.02 8.42 -4.27
CA ASP A 241 37.95 8.71 -5.35
C ASP A 241 38.43 7.40 -6.00
N ARG A 242 37.92 7.07 -7.20
CA ARG A 242 38.31 5.86 -7.95
C ARG A 242 39.80 5.79 -8.24
N GLN A 243 40.51 6.91 -8.33
CA GLN A 243 41.94 6.93 -8.63
C GLN A 243 42.79 6.49 -7.42
N ASN A 244 42.34 6.81 -6.20
CA ASN A 244 43.08 6.54 -4.96
C ASN A 244 42.49 5.40 -4.13
N GLY A 245 41.27 4.94 -4.43
CA GLY A 245 40.57 3.90 -3.65
C GLY A 245 40.10 4.37 -2.27
N THR A 246 39.97 5.69 -2.07
CA THR A 246 39.71 6.30 -0.76
C THR A 246 38.32 6.91 -0.67
N THR A 247 37.61 6.61 0.43
CA THR A 247 36.36 7.28 0.81
C THR A 247 36.64 8.40 1.81
N ARG A 248 36.02 9.57 1.62
CA ARG A 248 36.00 10.69 2.58
C ARG A 248 34.56 11.05 2.94
N GLN A 249 34.27 11.19 4.23
CA GLN A 249 33.03 11.77 4.73
C GLN A 249 33.08 13.30 4.58
N LEU A 250 32.01 13.92 4.10
CA LEU A 250 31.94 15.36 3.79
C LEU A 250 31.02 16.15 4.72
N THR A 251 30.02 15.49 5.34
CA THR A 251 29.16 16.05 6.38
C THR A 251 29.21 15.18 7.63
N TYR A 252 29.08 15.80 8.80
CA TYR A 252 29.02 15.14 10.12
C TYR A 252 27.78 15.56 10.91
N ASN A 253 27.09 16.62 10.47
CA ASN A 253 25.98 17.26 11.16
C ASN A 253 24.75 17.43 10.24
N ALA A 254 24.71 16.72 9.09
CA ALA A 254 23.55 16.73 8.21
C ALA A 254 22.42 15.85 8.76
N GLU A 255 21.19 16.22 8.47
CA GLU A 255 19.98 15.68 9.09
C GLU A 255 19.32 14.66 8.17
N ASN A 256 19.97 13.50 8.06
CA ASN A 256 19.56 12.35 7.26
C ASN A 256 19.46 12.64 5.75
N VAL A 257 20.64 12.74 5.13
CA VAL A 257 20.77 12.97 3.69
C VAL A 257 20.17 11.81 2.89
N VAL A 258 19.21 12.11 2.02
CA VAL A 258 18.60 11.09 1.14
C VAL A 258 19.31 11.06 -0.22
N ASN A 259 19.34 12.20 -0.92
CA ASN A 259 19.83 12.33 -2.29
C ASN A 259 21.07 13.21 -2.40
N VAL A 260 21.86 13.01 -3.46
CA VAL A 260 23.07 13.80 -3.73
C VAL A 260 23.35 13.92 -5.22
N GLN A 261 23.72 15.11 -5.70
CA GLN A 261 23.98 15.42 -7.11
C GLN A 261 25.22 16.32 -7.26
N PHE A 262 26.16 15.97 -8.15
CA PHE A 262 27.24 16.87 -8.57
C PHE A 262 26.73 18.06 -9.39
N ALA A 263 27.27 19.26 -9.15
CA ALA A 263 26.95 20.45 -9.91
C ALA A 263 28.13 21.45 -10.01
N GLN A 264 27.92 22.52 -10.79
CA GLN A 264 28.87 23.59 -11.11
C GLN A 264 30.18 23.12 -11.75
N ASN A 265 30.12 22.05 -12.55
CA ASN A 265 31.27 21.30 -13.09
C ASN A 265 32.09 20.69 -11.94
N ASP A 266 31.44 19.82 -11.17
CA ASP A 266 31.97 19.05 -10.03
C ASP A 266 32.59 19.88 -8.88
N LYS A 267 32.24 21.18 -8.79
CA LYS A 267 32.75 22.09 -7.74
C LYS A 267 31.91 22.08 -6.48
N VAL A 268 30.66 21.63 -6.58
CA VAL A 268 29.73 21.53 -5.46
C VAL A 268 28.96 20.20 -5.53
N LEU A 269 28.53 19.71 -4.38
CA LEU A 269 27.40 18.78 -4.31
C LEU A 269 26.15 19.57 -3.90
N VAL A 270 25.00 19.15 -4.42
CA VAL A 270 23.69 19.52 -3.90
C VAL A 270 23.08 18.27 -3.26
N TYR A 271 22.44 18.39 -2.11
CA TYR A 271 21.89 17.25 -1.37
C TYR A 271 20.58 17.58 -0.66
N THR A 272 19.71 16.60 -0.50
CA THR A 272 18.46 16.72 0.29
C THR A 272 18.71 16.39 1.75
N ASP A 273 18.00 17.07 2.65
CA ASP A 273 18.23 17.03 4.10
C ASP A 273 16.86 17.07 4.81
N ALA A 274 16.58 16.13 5.74
CA ALA A 274 15.24 15.80 6.20
C ALA A 274 14.98 16.24 7.65
N ILE A 275 14.44 17.44 7.82
CA ILE A 275 14.27 18.12 9.11
C ILE A 275 12.79 18.13 9.52
N ASP A 276 12.46 17.38 10.58
CA ASP A 276 11.19 17.40 11.31
C ASP A 276 9.91 17.35 10.46
N GLY A 277 9.96 16.54 9.39
CA GLY A 277 8.83 16.31 8.47
C GLY A 277 8.82 17.22 7.23
N ASN A 278 9.75 18.16 7.12
CA ASN A 278 10.04 18.89 5.90
C ASN A 278 11.34 18.38 5.28
N THR A 279 11.54 18.68 4.00
CA THR A 279 12.82 18.53 3.30
C THR A 279 13.43 19.90 3.03
N ALA A 280 14.75 19.98 3.15
CA ALA A 280 15.57 21.10 2.72
C ALA A 280 16.53 20.65 1.61
N LEU A 281 16.98 21.60 0.79
CA LEU A 281 18.00 21.39 -0.23
C LEU A 281 19.24 22.22 0.15
N ARG A 282 20.40 21.57 0.26
CA ARG A 282 21.66 22.20 0.69
C ARG A 282 22.74 22.08 -0.39
N LEU A 283 23.61 23.08 -0.46
CA LEU A 283 24.82 23.10 -1.31
C LEU A 283 26.06 22.90 -0.45
N LEU A 284 27.00 22.09 -0.94
CA LEU A 284 28.25 21.72 -0.26
C LEU A 284 29.47 22.01 -1.16
N PRO A 285 30.32 23.01 -0.84
CA PRO A 285 31.43 23.42 -1.70
C PRO A 285 32.64 22.47 -1.61
N LEU A 286 32.88 21.68 -2.66
CA LEU A 286 34.01 20.74 -2.71
C LEU A 286 35.38 21.42 -2.86
N THR A 287 35.41 22.71 -3.15
CA THR A 287 36.64 23.54 -3.20
C THR A 287 37.21 23.87 -1.81
N MET A 288 36.49 23.56 -0.72
CA MET A 288 36.96 23.74 0.66
C MET A 288 37.58 22.46 1.24
N VAL A 289 38.54 22.65 2.16
CA VAL A 289 39.16 21.54 2.91
C VAL A 289 38.11 20.82 3.76
N GLU A 290 37.24 21.57 4.43
CA GLU A 290 36.09 21.09 5.21
C GLU A 290 34.79 21.65 4.60
N PRO A 291 34.16 20.95 3.63
CA PRO A 291 33.01 21.48 2.89
C PRO A 291 31.80 21.85 3.76
N GLU A 292 31.55 21.13 4.85
CA GLU A 292 30.41 21.38 5.75
C GLU A 292 30.44 22.78 6.41
N GLN A 293 31.63 23.38 6.62
CA GLN A 293 31.75 24.75 7.12
C GLN A 293 31.26 25.80 6.10
N GLY A 294 31.29 25.47 4.80
CA GLY A 294 30.88 26.34 3.71
C GLY A 294 29.49 26.03 3.16
N GLN A 295 28.69 25.20 3.84
CA GLN A 295 27.39 24.77 3.35
C GLN A 295 26.39 25.95 3.23
N ILE A 296 25.44 25.84 2.30
CA ILE A 296 24.44 26.86 2.04
C ILE A 296 23.06 26.22 1.85
N THR A 297 22.06 26.63 2.64
CA THR A 297 20.66 26.28 2.38
C THR A 297 20.17 26.96 1.09
N LEU A 298 19.60 26.17 0.18
CA LEU A 298 19.04 26.61 -1.09
C LEU A 298 17.51 26.70 -1.03
N ILE A 299 16.88 25.71 -0.41
CA ILE A 299 15.42 25.57 -0.20
C ILE A 299 15.21 24.99 1.20
N GLU A 300 14.17 25.43 1.91
CA GLU A 300 13.76 24.91 3.22
C GLU A 300 12.23 24.95 3.35
N GLY A 301 11.66 24.15 4.28
CA GLY A 301 10.24 24.20 4.61
C GLY A 301 9.29 23.70 3.52
N VAL A 302 9.73 22.76 2.67
CA VAL A 302 8.88 22.08 1.69
C VAL A 302 8.59 20.64 2.11
N GLU A 303 7.45 20.10 1.69
CA GLU A 303 6.91 18.84 2.22
C GLU A 303 7.75 17.63 1.79
N SER A 304 8.17 17.61 0.52
CA SER A 304 9.06 16.58 -0.01
C SER A 304 9.89 17.10 -1.19
N ILE A 305 11.14 16.66 -1.29
CA ILE A 305 11.98 16.76 -2.49
C ILE A 305 12.39 15.34 -2.88
N GLY A 306 12.21 14.99 -4.15
CA GLY A 306 12.57 13.68 -4.70
C GLY A 306 14.01 13.60 -5.22
N ASP A 307 14.25 12.61 -6.09
CA ASP A 307 15.58 12.34 -6.64
C ASP A 307 16.11 13.54 -7.45
N LEU A 308 17.38 13.88 -7.23
CA LEU A 308 18.04 15.06 -7.82
C LEU A 308 18.73 14.69 -9.13
N SER A 309 18.71 15.58 -10.12
CA SER A 309 19.42 15.34 -11.39
C SER A 309 20.03 16.60 -12.01
N GLN A 310 20.90 16.41 -13.00
CA GLN A 310 21.55 17.52 -13.71
C GLN A 310 20.55 18.33 -14.56
N GLY A 311 20.64 19.66 -14.46
CA GLY A 311 19.86 20.58 -15.27
C GLY A 311 20.44 20.86 -16.65
N ARG A 312 19.76 21.75 -17.38
CA ARG A 312 20.06 22.13 -18.77
C ARG A 312 21.38 22.91 -18.93
N HIS A 313 22.04 23.25 -17.83
CA HIS A 313 23.38 23.82 -17.79
C HIS A 313 24.05 23.55 -16.43
N PRO A 314 25.38 23.57 -16.30
CA PRO A 314 26.08 23.12 -15.08
C PRO A 314 25.73 23.84 -13.76
N SER A 315 25.03 24.98 -13.80
CA SER A 315 24.52 25.67 -12.60
C SER A 315 23.06 25.38 -12.26
N GLU A 316 22.40 24.46 -12.96
CA GLU A 316 21.00 24.07 -12.72
C GLU A 316 20.93 22.63 -12.18
N VAL A 317 20.03 22.41 -11.22
CA VAL A 317 19.64 21.08 -10.72
C VAL A 317 18.13 20.93 -10.87
N LEU A 318 17.69 19.76 -11.34
CA LEU A 318 16.29 19.40 -11.46
C LEU A 318 15.89 18.49 -10.30
N PHE A 319 14.63 18.58 -9.87
CA PHE A 319 14.10 17.77 -8.77
C PHE A 319 12.57 17.75 -8.79
N PRO A 320 11.92 16.60 -8.48
CA PRO A 320 10.54 16.56 -8.04
C PRO A 320 10.41 17.28 -6.70
N MET A 321 9.33 18.04 -6.51
CA MET A 321 9.00 18.64 -5.22
C MET A 321 7.50 18.67 -4.99
N ILE A 322 7.09 18.41 -3.74
CA ILE A 322 5.76 18.72 -3.22
C ILE A 322 5.90 20.00 -2.37
N PRO A 323 5.41 21.16 -2.84
CA PRO A 323 5.34 22.36 -2.03
C PRO A 323 4.40 22.16 -0.83
N ALA A 324 4.72 22.76 0.31
CA ALA A 324 3.94 22.58 1.55
C ALA A 324 2.44 22.90 1.35
N GLY A 325 1.59 21.89 1.52
CA GLY A 325 0.13 22.02 1.38
C GLY A 325 -0.39 22.10 -0.06
N ALA A 326 0.45 21.82 -1.07
CA ALA A 326 0.03 21.72 -2.46
C ALA A 326 -0.47 20.32 -2.87
N GLY A 327 -0.08 19.27 -2.13
CA GLY A 327 -0.48 17.86 -2.36
C GLY A 327 0.19 17.18 -3.56
N ASP A 328 0.27 17.86 -4.71
CA ASP A 328 0.81 17.31 -5.96
C ASP A 328 2.34 17.47 -6.08
N SER A 329 3.00 16.44 -6.64
CA SER A 329 4.43 16.50 -7.01
C SER A 329 4.61 17.18 -8.37
N MET A 330 5.56 18.11 -8.49
CA MET A 330 5.86 18.83 -9.73
C MET A 330 7.37 18.92 -9.96
N LEU A 331 7.81 19.01 -11.22
CA LEU A 331 9.24 19.12 -11.54
C LEU A 331 9.68 20.59 -11.52
N TYR A 332 10.72 20.87 -10.73
CA TYR A 332 11.34 22.17 -10.63
C TYR A 332 12.78 22.15 -11.15
N ALA A 333 13.26 23.32 -11.55
CA ALA A 333 14.65 23.61 -11.85
C ALA A 333 15.12 24.75 -10.96
N LEU A 334 16.23 24.56 -10.25
CA LEU A 334 16.90 25.57 -9.42
C LEU A 334 18.20 26.01 -10.10
N ASP A 335 18.34 27.31 -10.38
CA ASP A 335 19.65 27.88 -10.69
C ASP A 335 20.42 28.21 -9.41
N LEU A 336 21.59 27.61 -9.27
CA LEU A 336 22.45 27.68 -8.08
C LEU A 336 23.20 29.04 -7.94
N GLN A 337 23.22 29.88 -8.98
CA GLN A 337 23.86 31.20 -8.92
C GLN A 337 22.92 32.26 -8.34
N SER A 338 21.71 32.37 -8.91
CA SER A 338 20.64 33.26 -8.46
C SER A 338 19.86 32.72 -7.25
N ARG A 339 19.96 31.42 -6.99
CA ARG A 339 19.15 30.68 -6.00
C ARG A 339 17.65 30.80 -6.23
N GLN A 340 17.24 30.98 -7.49
CA GLN A 340 15.84 31.02 -7.89
C GLN A 340 15.46 29.68 -8.52
N TYR A 341 14.35 29.10 -8.08
CA TYR A 341 13.77 27.92 -8.69
C TYR A 341 12.47 28.24 -9.43
N SER A 342 12.20 27.50 -10.49
CA SER A 342 11.00 27.64 -11.32
C SER A 342 10.44 26.27 -11.70
N ARG A 343 9.11 26.19 -11.84
CA ARG A 343 8.43 24.95 -12.24
C ARG A 343 8.60 24.72 -13.74
N LEU A 344 9.21 23.60 -14.12
CA LEU A 344 9.35 23.21 -15.53
C LEU A 344 8.13 22.45 -16.05
N PHE A 345 7.66 21.48 -15.26
CA PHE A 345 6.63 20.53 -15.66
C PHE A 345 5.59 20.34 -14.55
N THR A 346 4.40 19.89 -14.92
CA THR A 346 3.26 19.61 -14.03
C THR A 346 2.57 18.39 -14.59
N LEU A 347 2.13 17.49 -13.70
CA LEU A 347 1.49 16.24 -14.10
C LEU A 347 0.17 16.49 -14.85
N SER A 348 -0.18 15.52 -15.69
CA SER A 348 -1.21 15.68 -16.74
C SER A 348 -2.54 15.06 -16.30
N GLU A 349 -2.50 14.08 -15.38
CA GLU A 349 -3.65 13.51 -14.67
C GLU A 349 -3.55 13.71 -13.15
N PRO A 350 -4.67 13.85 -12.42
CA PRO A 350 -4.68 13.92 -10.96
C PRO A 350 -4.35 12.56 -10.32
N ASN A 351 -3.65 12.59 -9.19
CA ASN A 351 -3.07 11.40 -8.52
C ASN A 351 -1.95 10.68 -9.30
N GLU A 352 -1.35 11.31 -10.31
CA GLU A 352 -0.03 10.89 -10.77
C GLU A 352 1.05 11.23 -9.72
N LEU A 353 2.15 10.47 -9.70
CA LEU A 353 3.32 10.75 -8.87
C LEU A 353 4.58 10.88 -9.75
N LEU A 354 5.25 12.03 -9.72
CA LEU A 354 6.52 12.24 -10.41
C LEU A 354 7.68 11.77 -9.53
N TYR A 355 8.47 10.81 -10.03
CA TYR A 355 9.58 10.18 -9.29
C TYR A 355 10.95 10.73 -9.67
N HIS A 356 11.25 10.85 -10.98
CA HIS A 356 12.56 11.30 -11.47
C HIS A 356 12.44 11.96 -12.85
N ALA A 357 13.44 12.76 -13.25
CA ALA A 357 13.62 13.20 -14.63
C ALA A 357 15.10 13.36 -15.00
N SER A 358 15.54 12.85 -16.16
CA SER A 358 16.92 13.04 -16.68
C SER A 358 16.93 13.82 -17.99
N ILE A 359 17.96 14.66 -18.18
CA ILE A 359 18.14 15.54 -19.35
C ILE A 359 18.90 14.83 -20.49
N SER A 360 18.43 15.00 -21.72
CA SER A 360 19.06 14.38 -22.89
C SER A 360 20.48 14.94 -23.13
N PRO A 361 21.42 14.15 -23.68
CA PRO A 361 22.78 14.61 -23.99
C PRO A 361 22.89 15.81 -24.95
N ASP A 362 21.83 16.14 -25.70
CA ASP A 362 21.74 17.33 -26.56
C ASP A 362 20.98 18.50 -25.91
N LEU A 363 20.53 18.33 -24.66
CA LEU A 363 19.81 19.28 -23.81
C LEU A 363 18.43 19.72 -24.36
N ARG A 364 17.81 18.90 -25.21
CA ARG A 364 16.51 19.20 -25.86
C ARG A 364 15.30 18.47 -25.28
N GLN A 365 15.50 17.37 -24.56
CA GLN A 365 14.42 16.54 -24.05
C GLN A 365 14.65 16.17 -22.58
N LEU A 366 13.56 16.07 -21.80
CA LEU A 366 13.57 15.44 -20.49
C LEU A 366 12.89 14.08 -20.58
N ALA A 367 13.54 13.02 -20.12
CA ALA A 367 12.90 11.74 -19.86
C ALA A 367 12.33 11.78 -18.44
N VAL A 368 11.02 11.91 -18.31
CA VAL A 368 10.28 12.03 -17.04
C VAL A 368 9.69 10.68 -16.66
N LEU A 369 9.98 10.20 -15.46
CA LEU A 369 9.39 9.01 -14.86
C LEU A 369 8.25 9.41 -13.92
N LYS A 370 7.04 8.93 -14.21
CA LYS A 370 5.83 9.11 -13.39
C LYS A 370 5.09 7.80 -13.17
N GLU A 371 4.38 7.67 -12.06
CA GLU A 371 3.37 6.63 -11.85
C GLU A 371 1.97 7.22 -12.07
N GLY A 372 1.11 6.51 -12.80
CA GLY A 372 -0.30 6.78 -12.91
C GLY A 372 -1.08 5.46 -12.90
N GLN A 373 -2.19 5.40 -12.16
CA GLN A 373 -3.12 4.25 -12.18
C GLN A 373 -2.42 2.86 -11.95
N GLY A 374 -1.39 2.82 -11.10
CA GLY A 374 -0.59 1.61 -10.82
C GLY A 374 0.34 1.15 -11.95
N HIS A 375 0.66 2.03 -12.90
CA HIS A 375 1.65 1.83 -13.96
C HIS A 375 2.74 2.90 -13.89
N TYR A 376 3.97 2.47 -14.16
CA TYR A 376 5.13 3.34 -14.30
C TYR A 376 5.30 3.70 -15.78
N HIS A 377 5.30 5.00 -16.05
CA HIS A 377 5.36 5.62 -17.36
C HIS A 377 6.66 6.40 -17.53
N VAL A 378 7.28 6.28 -18.70
CA VAL A 378 8.36 7.20 -19.11
C VAL A 378 7.87 8.02 -20.29
N VAL A 379 7.91 9.34 -20.13
CA VAL A 379 7.50 10.32 -21.12
C VAL A 379 8.70 11.17 -21.50
N LEU A 380 8.94 11.34 -22.80
CA LEU A 380 9.87 12.31 -23.34
C LEU A 380 9.14 13.65 -23.49
N LEU A 381 9.56 14.65 -22.72
CA LEU A 381 9.10 16.04 -22.84
C LEU A 381 10.11 16.83 -23.68
N ASN A 382 9.67 17.33 -24.84
CA ASN A 382 10.47 18.23 -25.67
C ASN A 382 10.49 19.65 -25.06
N LEU A 383 11.67 20.20 -24.80
CA LEU A 383 11.85 21.48 -24.11
C LEU A 383 11.55 22.72 -24.97
N GLU A 384 11.51 22.58 -26.30
CA GLU A 384 11.23 23.68 -27.24
C GLU A 384 9.72 23.88 -27.45
N ASN A 385 9.00 22.80 -27.78
CA ASN A 385 7.56 22.86 -28.09
C ASN A 385 6.63 22.37 -26.96
N ARG A 386 7.17 21.79 -25.88
CA ARG A 386 6.44 21.17 -24.74
C ARG A 386 5.54 19.98 -25.11
N GLU A 387 5.89 19.27 -26.19
CA GLU A 387 5.23 18.03 -26.59
C GLU A 387 5.67 16.86 -25.69
N GLU A 388 4.71 16.05 -25.26
CA GLU A 388 4.91 14.84 -24.44
C GLU A 388 4.76 13.59 -25.32
N THR A 389 5.77 12.72 -25.34
CA THR A 389 5.74 11.42 -26.03
C THR A 389 5.92 10.28 -25.04
N LEU A 390 4.89 9.44 -24.85
CA LEU A 390 4.97 8.24 -24.02
C LEU A 390 5.83 7.16 -24.72
N VAL A 391 6.94 6.76 -24.08
CA VAL A 391 7.88 5.75 -24.62
C VAL A 391 7.95 4.46 -23.80
N TYR A 392 7.46 4.47 -22.56
CA TYR A 392 7.40 3.27 -21.70
C TYR A 392 6.12 3.23 -20.86
N SER A 393 5.59 2.03 -20.63
CA SER A 393 4.44 1.80 -19.73
C SER A 393 4.42 0.35 -19.23
N ARG A 394 4.59 0.13 -17.91
CA ARG A 394 4.52 -1.20 -17.26
C ARG A 394 3.99 -1.10 -15.83
N LYS A 395 3.36 -2.17 -15.33
CA LYS A 395 3.06 -2.33 -13.87
C LYS A 395 4.28 -2.70 -13.03
N ALA A 396 5.42 -3.01 -13.66
CA ALA A 396 6.65 -3.31 -12.95
C ALA A 396 7.26 -2.01 -12.41
N PRO A 397 7.59 -1.91 -11.11
CA PRO A 397 8.08 -0.68 -10.51
C PRO A 397 9.48 -0.30 -10.99
N ILE A 398 9.54 0.84 -11.69
CA ILE A 398 10.75 1.56 -12.07
C ILE A 398 11.00 2.66 -11.02
N ARG A 399 12.27 2.89 -10.68
CA ARG A 399 12.71 3.92 -9.72
C ARG A 399 13.38 5.11 -10.40
N HIS A 400 14.19 4.84 -11.41
CA HIS A 400 15.05 5.83 -12.04
C HIS A 400 15.02 5.67 -13.57
N VAL A 401 15.25 6.78 -14.25
CA VAL A 401 15.41 6.87 -15.71
C VAL A 401 16.62 7.73 -16.01
N ASP A 402 17.53 7.24 -16.86
CA ASP A 402 18.71 7.98 -17.30
C ASP A 402 19.00 7.76 -18.80
N TRP A 403 19.80 8.63 -19.41
CA TRP A 403 20.13 8.57 -20.84
C TRP A 403 21.47 7.85 -21.09
N LYS A 404 21.43 6.71 -21.77
CA LYS A 404 22.66 6.07 -22.31
C LYS A 404 23.22 6.87 -23.48
N ASN A 405 22.34 7.32 -24.39
CA ASN A 405 22.63 8.17 -25.53
C ASN A 405 21.29 8.70 -26.12
N LEU A 406 21.33 9.52 -27.18
CA LEU A 406 20.14 10.14 -27.78
C LEU A 406 19.04 9.17 -28.29
N GLN A 407 19.37 7.89 -28.52
CA GLN A 407 18.43 6.87 -28.99
C GLN A 407 18.05 5.85 -27.90
N THR A 408 18.70 5.88 -26.72
CA THR A 408 18.61 4.79 -25.74
C THR A 408 18.53 5.29 -24.28
N LEU A 409 17.52 4.82 -23.55
CA LEU A 409 17.35 5.05 -22.11
C LEU A 409 17.81 3.85 -21.26
N LEU A 410 18.09 4.12 -19.98
CA LEU A 410 18.34 3.16 -18.92
C LEU A 410 17.22 3.28 -17.87
N LEU A 411 16.53 2.18 -17.59
CA LEU A 411 15.41 2.11 -16.65
C LEU A 411 15.76 1.19 -15.47
N LEU A 412 15.83 1.77 -14.27
CA LEU A 412 16.18 1.03 -13.06
C LEU A 412 14.93 0.45 -12.40
N GLY A 413 14.74 -0.86 -12.50
CA GLY A 413 13.71 -1.60 -11.76
C GLY A 413 14.17 -1.97 -10.35
N ARG A 414 13.30 -2.65 -9.58
CA ARG A 414 13.66 -3.13 -8.22
C ARG A 414 14.82 -4.12 -8.17
N THR A 415 14.97 -4.93 -9.22
CA THR A 415 15.81 -6.14 -9.30
C THR A 415 16.46 -6.30 -10.68
N SER A 416 16.43 -5.25 -11.50
CA SER A 416 16.82 -5.29 -12.90
C SER A 416 17.21 -3.92 -13.44
N LEU A 417 18.10 -3.90 -14.42
CA LEU A 417 18.41 -2.72 -15.23
C LEU A 417 18.02 -3.04 -16.68
N ILE A 418 17.14 -2.23 -17.25
CA ILE A 418 16.62 -2.41 -18.61
C ILE A 418 17.16 -1.27 -19.48
N GLN A 419 17.74 -1.60 -20.61
CA GLN A 419 18.02 -0.67 -21.70
C GLN A 419 16.79 -0.62 -22.61
N LEU A 420 16.26 0.57 -22.89
CA LEU A 420 15.14 0.80 -23.80
C LEU A 420 15.62 1.58 -25.02
N GLU A 421 15.44 1.01 -26.22
CA GLU A 421 15.71 1.69 -27.48
C GLU A 421 14.48 2.47 -27.95
N LEU A 422 14.63 3.77 -28.16
CA LEU A 422 13.51 4.71 -28.35
C LEU A 422 12.83 4.61 -29.72
N GLU A 423 13.57 4.25 -30.77
CA GLU A 423 13.01 4.16 -32.14
C GLU A 423 12.26 2.85 -32.38
N SER A 424 12.73 1.73 -31.80
CA SER A 424 12.13 0.40 -31.97
C SER A 424 11.20 -0.02 -30.83
N GLY A 425 11.30 0.63 -29.66
CA GLY A 425 10.67 0.18 -28.42
C GLY A 425 11.28 -1.10 -27.85
N GLU A 426 12.48 -1.50 -28.26
CA GLU A 426 13.11 -2.75 -27.84
C GLU A 426 13.67 -2.66 -26.42
N GLU A 427 13.23 -3.58 -25.54
CA GLU A 427 13.75 -3.76 -24.19
C GLU A 427 14.87 -4.83 -24.19
N ILE A 428 16.06 -4.44 -23.70
CA ILE A 428 17.21 -5.34 -23.47
C ILE A 428 17.52 -5.33 -21.97
N LYS A 429 17.43 -6.46 -21.27
CA LYS A 429 17.84 -6.56 -19.87
C LYS A 429 19.37 -6.58 -19.78
N LEU A 430 19.95 -5.57 -19.13
CA LEU A 430 21.38 -5.54 -18.81
C LEU A 430 21.68 -6.29 -17.51
N ILE A 431 20.74 -6.25 -16.56
CA ILE A 431 20.82 -6.92 -15.25
C ILE A 431 19.45 -7.53 -14.92
N GLU A 432 19.45 -8.74 -14.37
CA GLU A 432 18.31 -9.33 -13.67
C GLU A 432 18.81 -10.22 -12.50
N ASP A 433 18.55 -9.82 -11.26
CA ASP A 433 18.90 -10.59 -10.06
C ASP A 433 17.74 -10.57 -9.06
N LYS A 434 17.25 -11.76 -8.70
CA LYS A 434 16.11 -11.94 -7.80
C LYS A 434 16.50 -11.86 -6.33
N GLU A 435 17.79 -11.96 -6.00
CA GLU A 435 18.30 -11.95 -4.61
C GLU A 435 18.92 -10.60 -4.22
N THR A 436 19.06 -9.65 -5.16
CA THR A 436 19.64 -8.33 -4.92
C THR A 436 18.72 -7.19 -5.37
N LEU A 437 18.43 -6.26 -4.46
CA LEU A 437 17.74 -5.02 -4.76
C LEU A 437 18.72 -3.98 -5.32
N LEU A 438 18.31 -3.31 -6.41
CA LEU A 438 18.96 -2.10 -6.93
C LEU A 438 18.18 -0.87 -6.46
N ARG A 439 18.86 0.21 -6.04
CA ARG A 439 18.21 1.38 -5.43
C ARG A 439 18.35 2.67 -6.23
N SER A 440 19.57 3.08 -6.57
CA SER A 440 19.90 4.25 -7.40
C SER A 440 20.90 3.87 -8.51
N ILE A 441 20.95 4.71 -9.55
CA ILE A 441 21.82 4.61 -10.74
C ILE A 441 22.29 6.01 -11.15
N ASP A 442 23.57 6.13 -11.49
CA ASP A 442 24.11 7.29 -12.23
C ASP A 442 25.15 6.78 -13.26
N SER A 443 25.43 7.55 -14.30
CA SER A 443 26.25 7.12 -15.44
C SER A 443 27.30 8.15 -15.89
N HIS A 444 28.52 7.66 -16.15
CA HIS A 444 29.55 8.43 -16.84
C HIS A 444 29.52 8.10 -18.34
N ASN A 445 29.23 9.11 -19.16
CA ASN A 445 29.06 9.02 -20.62
C ASN A 445 28.04 7.96 -21.08
N GLY A 446 27.09 7.55 -20.22
CA GLY A 446 26.17 6.45 -20.50
C GLY A 446 26.81 5.05 -20.63
N THR A 447 28.13 4.92 -20.46
CA THR A 447 28.86 3.65 -20.64
C THR A 447 29.39 3.07 -19.33
N ASP A 448 29.94 3.91 -18.45
CA ASP A 448 30.38 3.52 -17.10
C ASP A 448 29.19 3.75 -16.14
N ILE A 449 28.47 2.68 -15.81
CA ILE A 449 27.28 2.71 -14.97
C ILE A 449 27.63 2.40 -13.52
N PHE A 450 27.08 3.17 -12.59
CA PHE A 450 27.20 2.96 -11.15
C PHE A 450 25.84 2.63 -10.54
N LEU A 451 25.80 1.74 -9.55
CA LEU A 451 24.57 1.25 -8.92
C LEU A 451 24.75 1.09 -7.41
N THR A 452 23.71 1.42 -6.63
CA THR A 452 23.62 0.96 -5.23
C THR A 452 22.91 -0.39 -5.15
N LYS A 453 23.64 -1.44 -4.74
CA LYS A 453 23.14 -2.82 -4.56
C LYS A 453 22.98 -3.19 -3.09
N ARG A 454 21.87 -3.82 -2.74
CA ARG A 454 21.55 -4.28 -1.37
C ARG A 454 20.92 -5.67 -1.41
N ALA A 455 21.33 -6.59 -0.54
CA ALA A 455 20.70 -7.91 -0.48
C ALA A 455 19.18 -7.81 -0.26
N LEU A 456 18.40 -8.68 -0.93
CA LEU A 456 16.95 -8.80 -0.73
C LEU A 456 16.63 -9.48 0.60
N THR A 457 17.47 -10.42 1.03
CA THR A 457 17.46 -10.96 2.39
C THR A 457 17.58 -9.80 3.38
N ARG A 458 16.57 -9.64 4.24
CA ARG A 458 16.64 -8.72 5.37
C ARG A 458 17.74 -9.21 6.31
N ALA A 459 18.53 -8.29 6.85
CA ALA A 459 19.48 -8.59 7.92
C ALA A 459 18.75 -9.16 9.15
N ASN A 460 19.50 -9.84 10.02
CA ASN A 460 18.94 -10.39 11.25
C ASN A 460 18.31 -9.28 12.10
N ARG A 461 17.24 -9.64 12.80
CA ARG A 461 16.53 -8.71 13.68
C ARG A 461 17.11 -8.83 15.08
N LEU A 462 17.37 -7.70 15.73
CA LEU A 462 17.78 -7.70 17.12
C LEU A 462 16.59 -7.23 17.95
N TYR A 463 16.02 -8.10 18.78
CA TYR A 463 15.04 -7.64 19.77
C TYR A 463 15.78 -7.21 21.04
N LEU A 464 15.66 -5.93 21.38
CA LEU A 464 16.28 -5.33 22.56
C LEU A 464 15.35 -5.50 23.76
N GLU A 465 15.84 -6.17 24.80
CA GLU A 465 15.18 -6.22 26.11
C GLU A 465 15.79 -5.13 26.99
N GLN A 466 14.99 -4.16 27.45
CA GLN A 466 15.47 -2.96 28.15
C GLN A 466 14.69 -2.73 29.46
N SER A 467 15.38 -2.30 30.52
CA SER A 467 14.73 -1.91 31.79
C SER A 467 13.93 -0.61 31.65
N LEU A 468 12.75 -0.57 32.28
CA LEU A 468 11.88 0.63 32.33
C LEU A 468 12.08 1.49 33.60
N GLY A 469 12.90 1.02 34.55
CA GLY A 469 13.20 1.75 35.79
C GLY A 469 14.10 2.98 35.60
N ALA A 470 14.39 3.69 36.69
CA ALA A 470 15.14 4.96 36.70
C ALA A 470 16.55 4.91 36.08
N GLN A 471 17.14 3.72 35.90
CA GLN A 471 18.23 3.49 34.98
C GLN A 471 17.77 2.52 33.88
N LYS A 472 17.62 3.06 32.67
CA LYS A 472 17.24 2.32 31.48
C LYS A 472 18.50 1.77 30.82
N GLN A 473 18.59 0.44 30.74
CA GLN A 473 19.75 -0.31 30.26
C GLN A 473 19.27 -1.49 29.42
N VAL A 474 20.00 -1.81 28.35
CA VAL A 474 19.75 -3.03 27.57
C VAL A 474 20.21 -4.23 28.40
N LEU A 475 19.26 -5.06 28.78
CA LEU A 475 19.44 -6.25 29.62
C LEU A 475 19.81 -7.48 28.78
N ASN A 476 19.26 -7.57 27.56
CA ASN A 476 19.47 -8.68 26.65
C ASN A 476 19.29 -8.23 25.19
N ILE A 477 19.96 -8.92 24.26
CA ILE A 477 19.84 -8.70 22.81
C ILE A 477 19.53 -10.06 22.17
N ILE A 478 18.30 -10.21 21.69
CA ILE A 478 17.81 -11.45 21.09
C ILE A 478 17.95 -11.35 19.56
N ASP A 479 19.00 -11.97 19.03
CA ASP A 479 19.13 -12.24 17.59
C ASP A 479 17.96 -13.11 17.09
N ALA A 480 17.29 -12.68 16.02
CA ALA A 480 16.05 -13.26 15.54
C ALA A 480 16.02 -13.32 14.01
N GLU A 481 15.59 -14.48 13.51
CA GLU A 481 15.42 -14.76 12.08
C GLU A 481 14.59 -13.67 11.37
N PRO A 482 14.96 -13.23 10.15
CA PRO A 482 14.36 -12.03 9.54
C PRO A 482 12.86 -12.12 9.24
N GLN A 483 12.28 -13.32 9.27
CA GLN A 483 10.84 -13.60 9.15
C GLN A 483 10.06 -13.20 10.42
N ILE A 484 10.68 -13.13 11.60
CA ILE A 484 10.01 -12.78 12.87
C ILE A 484 9.66 -11.29 12.87
N VAL A 485 8.46 -10.95 12.39
CA VAL A 485 7.99 -9.56 12.25
C VAL A 485 7.78 -8.86 13.60
N ASN A 486 7.26 -9.58 14.60
CA ASN A 486 7.01 -9.07 15.95
C ASN A 486 7.40 -10.14 16.99
N MET A 487 7.81 -9.69 18.19
CA MET A 487 8.07 -10.55 19.36
C MET A 487 7.44 -9.94 20.62
N TYR A 488 6.93 -10.80 21.51
CA TYR A 488 6.19 -10.46 22.71
C TYR A 488 6.64 -11.31 23.90
N TYR A 489 6.45 -10.81 25.11
CA TYR A 489 6.70 -11.57 26.34
C TYR A 489 5.78 -12.80 26.45
N ASP A 490 6.29 -13.83 27.12
CA ASP A 490 5.54 -14.98 27.59
C ASP A 490 5.42 -14.87 29.10
N GLU A 491 4.19 -14.78 29.60
CA GLU A 491 3.91 -14.55 31.03
C GLU A 491 4.34 -15.73 31.92
N THR A 492 4.64 -16.88 31.31
CA THR A 492 4.98 -18.13 32.01
C THR A 492 6.45 -18.54 31.86
N SER A 493 7.25 -17.84 31.06
CA SER A 493 8.63 -18.27 30.77
C SER A 493 9.55 -17.15 30.25
N ASP A 494 10.65 -16.89 30.97
CA ASP A 494 11.73 -16.03 30.47
C ASP A 494 12.44 -16.62 29.25
N THR A 495 12.54 -17.95 29.13
CA THR A 495 13.21 -18.64 28.02
C THR A 495 12.35 -18.82 26.77
N HIS A 496 11.08 -18.43 26.82
CA HIS A 496 10.20 -18.40 25.65
C HIS A 496 9.71 -16.98 25.35
N LYS A 497 9.33 -16.75 24.10
CA LYS A 497 8.68 -15.51 23.64
C LYS A 497 7.60 -15.85 22.64
N TRP A 498 6.49 -15.13 22.65
CA TRP A 498 5.48 -15.24 21.59
C TRP A 498 5.96 -14.45 20.38
N VAL A 499 5.77 -15.00 19.19
CA VAL A 499 6.29 -14.43 17.93
C VAL A 499 5.23 -14.44 16.85
N LEU A 500 5.22 -13.39 16.04
CA LEU A 500 4.56 -13.35 14.75
C LEU A 500 5.64 -13.46 13.66
N LEU A 501 5.49 -14.42 12.76
CA LEU A 501 6.35 -14.63 11.61
C LEU A 501 5.60 -14.30 10.32
N LEU A 502 6.34 -13.84 9.32
CA LEU A 502 5.89 -13.69 7.93
C LEU A 502 6.95 -14.34 7.01
N GLN A 503 6.55 -15.37 6.28
CA GLN A 503 7.40 -16.07 5.32
C GLN A 503 6.56 -16.44 4.08
N ASN A 504 7.01 -16.05 2.89
CA ASN A 504 6.36 -16.36 1.61
C ASN A 504 4.85 -15.99 1.57
N GLU A 505 4.52 -14.78 2.04
CA GLU A 505 3.13 -14.29 2.23
C GLU A 505 2.23 -15.15 3.14
N ILE A 506 2.83 -15.97 4.00
CA ILE A 506 2.13 -16.73 5.05
C ILE A 506 2.53 -16.17 6.42
N PHE A 507 1.53 -15.76 7.19
CA PHE A 507 1.70 -15.34 8.58
C PHE A 507 1.60 -16.56 9.51
N THR A 508 2.42 -16.58 10.57
CA THR A 508 2.37 -17.62 11.61
C THR A 508 2.53 -17.01 13.00
N ILE A 509 1.57 -17.25 13.88
CA ILE A 509 1.73 -17.01 15.33
C ILE A 509 2.29 -18.28 15.94
N GLY A 510 3.35 -18.14 16.76
CA GLY A 510 3.98 -19.25 17.43
C GLY A 510 4.75 -18.87 18.68
N ARG A 511 5.30 -19.88 19.35
CA ARG A 511 6.07 -19.76 20.59
C ARG A 511 7.53 -20.08 20.32
N LEU A 512 8.41 -19.09 20.39
CA LEU A 512 9.86 -19.22 20.21
C LEU A 512 10.50 -19.70 21.51
N SER A 513 11.32 -20.75 21.44
CA SER A 513 12.29 -21.12 22.46
C SER A 513 13.61 -20.39 22.21
N LEU A 514 14.09 -19.61 23.19
CA LEU A 514 15.34 -18.87 23.08
C LEU A 514 16.58 -19.78 23.15
N ASP A 515 16.47 -20.92 23.85
CA ASP A 515 17.54 -21.91 23.99
C ASP A 515 17.79 -22.69 22.68
N THR A 516 16.72 -23.03 21.97
CA THR A 516 16.78 -23.89 20.77
C THR A 516 16.61 -23.13 19.46
N ARG A 517 16.18 -21.87 19.52
CA ARG A 517 15.79 -21.01 18.39
C ARG A 517 14.69 -21.58 17.48
N LYS A 518 13.95 -22.58 17.97
CA LYS A 518 12.79 -23.17 17.27
C LYS A 518 11.51 -22.46 17.68
N VAL A 519 10.62 -22.28 16.71
CA VAL A 519 9.25 -21.78 16.91
C VAL A 519 8.28 -22.95 16.84
N GLU A 520 7.44 -23.09 17.85
CA GLU A 520 6.25 -23.96 17.78
C GLU A 520 5.08 -23.17 17.17
N PRO A 521 4.50 -23.58 16.03
CA PRO A 521 3.38 -22.87 15.41
C PRO A 521 2.06 -23.14 16.15
N TYR A 522 1.31 -22.08 16.45
CA TYR A 522 -0.01 -22.12 17.05
C TYR A 522 -1.12 -21.82 16.04
N LEU A 523 -0.92 -20.82 15.17
CA LEU A 523 -1.83 -20.48 14.07
C LEU A 523 -1.03 -20.11 12.83
N VAL A 524 -1.48 -20.58 11.66
CA VAL A 524 -0.90 -20.26 10.34
C VAL A 524 -2.03 -19.71 9.45
N SER A 525 -1.81 -18.58 8.78
CA SER A 525 -2.81 -17.99 7.88
C SER A 525 -2.19 -17.30 6.66
N LYS A 526 -2.98 -17.20 5.60
CA LYS A 526 -2.70 -16.36 4.41
C LYS A 526 -3.36 -14.98 4.51
N GLU A 527 -4.28 -14.78 5.45
CA GLU A 527 -4.77 -13.45 5.80
C GLU A 527 -3.77 -12.77 6.72
N VAL A 528 -3.66 -11.44 6.64
CA VAL A 528 -2.77 -10.67 7.52
C VAL A 528 -3.15 -10.90 8.99
N LEU A 529 -2.18 -11.32 9.80
CA LEU A 529 -2.34 -11.48 11.25
C LEU A 529 -1.74 -10.29 11.99
N GLU A 530 -2.45 -9.79 13.00
CA GLU A 530 -1.99 -8.77 13.95
C GLU A 530 -2.13 -9.33 15.37
N LEU A 531 -1.07 -9.30 16.19
CA LEU A 531 -1.16 -9.72 17.59
C LEU A 531 -1.48 -8.52 18.50
N LEU A 532 -2.50 -8.65 19.34
CA LEU A 532 -3.00 -7.58 20.21
C LEU A 532 -2.66 -7.83 21.68
N SER A 533 -3.03 -9.00 22.20
CA SER A 533 -2.89 -9.35 23.61
C SER A 533 -2.73 -10.86 23.80
N ILE A 534 -2.10 -11.26 24.89
CA ILE A 534 -1.90 -12.65 25.30
C ILE A 534 -2.31 -12.69 26.77
N SER A 535 -3.06 -13.72 27.18
CA SER A 535 -3.25 -14.05 28.61
C SER A 535 -3.25 -15.56 28.77
N HIS A 536 -2.29 -16.07 29.54
CA HIS A 536 -2.28 -17.49 29.93
C HIS A 536 -3.41 -17.79 30.94
N ALA A 537 -3.88 -16.80 31.71
CA ALA A 537 -5.02 -16.94 32.62
C ALA A 537 -6.36 -17.06 31.87
N ALA A 538 -6.54 -16.32 30.77
CA ALA A 538 -7.66 -16.49 29.83
C ALA A 538 -7.47 -17.68 28.87
N LYS A 539 -6.31 -18.36 28.94
CA LYS A 539 -5.87 -19.41 27.99
C LYS A 539 -5.96 -18.98 26.53
N GLY A 540 -5.73 -17.70 26.25
CA GLY A 540 -6.20 -17.04 25.04
C GLY A 540 -5.24 -15.99 24.47
N ILE A 541 -5.31 -15.83 23.16
CA ILE A 541 -4.52 -14.87 22.39
C ILE A 541 -5.49 -14.01 21.57
N LEU A 542 -5.51 -12.70 21.83
CA LEU A 542 -6.26 -11.74 21.03
C LEU A 542 -5.45 -11.33 19.81
N LEU A 543 -6.06 -11.47 18.65
CA LEU A 543 -5.47 -11.17 17.36
C LEU A 543 -6.49 -10.52 16.43
N LYS A 544 -6.01 -9.89 15.36
CA LYS A 544 -6.81 -9.73 14.15
C LYS A 544 -6.33 -10.70 13.09
N GLN A 545 -7.27 -11.22 12.31
CA GLN A 545 -7.00 -11.98 11.11
C GLN A 545 -7.81 -11.35 9.97
N GLY A 546 -7.14 -10.81 8.95
CA GLY A 546 -7.82 -10.11 7.85
C GLY A 546 -8.71 -8.95 8.35
N GLY A 547 -8.27 -8.20 9.36
CA GLY A 547 -9.03 -7.12 10.00
C GLY A 547 -10.10 -7.56 11.02
N LYS A 548 -10.63 -8.79 10.91
CA LYS A 548 -11.60 -9.37 11.86
C LYS A 548 -10.92 -9.59 13.21
N LEU A 549 -11.50 -9.11 14.30
CA LEU A 549 -11.02 -9.39 15.66
C LEU A 549 -11.35 -10.84 16.04
N ALA A 550 -10.41 -11.56 16.65
CA ALA A 550 -10.60 -12.95 17.05
C ALA A 550 -9.83 -13.31 18.33
N LEU A 551 -10.32 -14.37 18.99
CA LEU A 551 -9.68 -15.08 20.10
C LEU A 551 -9.15 -16.41 19.59
N LEU A 552 -7.83 -16.62 19.66
CA LEU A 552 -7.18 -17.91 19.48
C LEU A 552 -7.04 -18.60 20.83
N SER A 553 -7.65 -19.77 20.98
CA SER A 553 -7.51 -20.63 22.17
C SER A 553 -6.13 -21.30 22.19
N MET A 554 -5.49 -21.32 23.36
CA MET A 554 -4.20 -21.99 23.56
C MET A 554 -4.31 -23.52 23.68
N GLU A 555 -5.48 -24.06 24.02
CA GLU A 555 -5.65 -25.49 24.33
C GLU A 555 -5.96 -26.33 23.09
N ASP A 556 -6.92 -25.89 22.26
CA ASP A 556 -7.38 -26.59 21.05
C ASP A 556 -6.96 -25.92 19.73
N ARG A 557 -6.26 -24.78 19.82
CA ARG A 557 -5.77 -23.95 18.70
C ARG A 557 -6.86 -23.48 17.74
N GLN A 558 -8.12 -23.42 18.20
CA GLN A 558 -9.22 -22.88 17.40
C GLN A 558 -9.26 -21.34 17.46
N VAL A 559 -9.71 -20.73 16.35
CA VAL A 559 -9.88 -19.28 16.20
C VAL A 559 -11.36 -18.95 16.21
N GLU A 560 -11.81 -18.22 17.23
CA GLU A 560 -13.16 -17.70 17.34
C GLU A 560 -13.21 -16.22 16.96
N TYR A 561 -14.02 -15.87 15.96
CA TYR A 561 -14.18 -14.49 15.50
C TYR A 561 -15.17 -13.73 16.40
N ILE A 562 -14.73 -12.59 16.93
CA ILE A 562 -15.52 -11.69 17.77
C ILE A 562 -16.26 -10.66 16.92
N THR A 563 -15.68 -10.25 15.78
CA THR A 563 -16.30 -9.29 14.84
C THR A 563 -16.39 -9.83 13.42
N SER A 564 -17.31 -9.26 12.66
CA SER A 564 -17.45 -9.46 11.21
C SER A 564 -16.34 -8.75 10.43
N SER A 565 -16.24 -9.05 9.13
CA SER A 565 -15.33 -8.38 8.19
C SER A 565 -15.74 -6.95 7.82
N SER A 566 -16.95 -6.51 8.20
CA SER A 566 -17.47 -5.16 7.95
C SER A 566 -17.26 -4.17 9.12
N GLU A 567 -16.68 -4.61 10.23
CA GLU A 567 -16.50 -3.80 11.44
C GLU A 567 -15.05 -3.31 11.55
N ILE A 568 -14.87 -1.98 11.55
CA ILE A 568 -13.57 -1.36 11.76
C ILE A 568 -13.28 -1.37 13.27
N THR A 569 -12.23 -2.10 13.67
CA THR A 569 -11.86 -2.33 15.08
C THR A 569 -10.59 -1.59 15.50
N SER A 570 -10.48 -1.25 16.78
CA SER A 570 -9.26 -0.77 17.42
C SER A 570 -8.34 -1.94 17.82
N ASP A 571 -7.49 -1.77 18.83
CA ASP A 571 -6.94 -2.87 19.61
C ASP A 571 -8.00 -3.51 20.55
N ALA A 572 -7.61 -4.59 21.24
CA ALA A 572 -8.44 -5.29 22.21
C ALA A 572 -7.59 -5.79 23.40
N ALA A 573 -8.21 -5.93 24.57
CA ALA A 573 -7.57 -6.38 25.79
C ALA A 573 -8.50 -7.29 26.63
N PHE A 574 -7.91 -8.21 27.39
CA PHE A 574 -8.63 -8.99 28.39
C PHE A 574 -9.01 -8.15 29.62
N SER A 575 -10.09 -8.53 30.28
CA SER A 575 -10.46 -8.07 31.62
C SER A 575 -9.59 -8.71 32.72
N MET A 576 -9.56 -8.11 33.91
CA MET A 576 -8.84 -8.65 35.07
C MET A 576 -9.39 -10.01 35.53
N ASP A 577 -10.70 -10.26 35.37
CA ASP A 577 -11.35 -11.55 35.64
C ASP A 577 -11.07 -12.61 34.57
N ASN A 578 -10.46 -12.22 33.44
CA ASN A 578 -10.19 -13.05 32.25
C ASN A 578 -11.44 -13.72 31.63
N GLN A 579 -12.65 -13.27 31.98
CA GLN A 579 -13.93 -13.76 31.40
C GLN A 579 -14.45 -12.87 30.27
N HIS A 580 -13.88 -11.68 30.11
CA HIS A 580 -14.34 -10.66 29.17
C HIS A 580 -13.19 -10.14 28.29
N ILE A 581 -13.56 -9.63 27.12
CA ILE A 581 -12.68 -8.94 26.19
C ILE A 581 -13.27 -7.56 25.92
N TYR A 582 -12.46 -6.52 26.10
CA TYR A 582 -12.80 -5.16 25.74
C TYR A 582 -12.16 -4.80 24.41
N TYR A 583 -12.93 -4.23 23.48
CA TYR A 583 -12.44 -3.77 22.19
C TYR A 583 -13.22 -2.54 21.72
N GLY A 584 -12.57 -1.64 21.00
CA GLY A 584 -13.23 -0.53 20.32
C GLY A 584 -13.70 -0.93 18.92
N VAL A 585 -14.88 -0.46 18.54
CA VAL A 585 -15.45 -0.61 17.19
C VAL A 585 -15.97 0.73 16.69
N ASN A 586 -15.86 0.97 15.39
CA ASN A 586 -16.47 2.13 14.74
C ASN A 586 -17.86 1.77 14.19
N VAL A 587 -18.89 2.49 14.62
CA VAL A 587 -20.30 2.24 14.28
C VAL A 587 -20.89 3.49 13.60
N ALA A 588 -20.69 3.54 12.28
CA ALA A 588 -21.10 4.65 11.41
C ALA A 588 -20.44 6.00 11.77
N GLY A 589 -19.11 6.01 11.83
CA GLY A 589 -18.29 7.20 12.10
C GLY A 589 -17.89 7.33 13.57
N GLU A 590 -18.81 7.04 14.49
CA GLU A 590 -18.57 7.09 15.93
C GLU A 590 -17.80 5.87 16.45
N TRP A 591 -16.97 6.06 17.48
CA TRP A 591 -16.26 4.98 18.17
C TRP A 591 -16.92 4.66 19.51
N GLU A 592 -16.99 3.36 19.82
CA GLU A 592 -17.49 2.86 21.10
C GLU A 592 -16.71 1.62 21.56
N ILE A 593 -16.55 1.47 22.88
CA ILE A 593 -16.00 0.27 23.51
C ILE A 593 -17.12 -0.75 23.71
N GLN A 594 -16.90 -1.96 23.21
CA GLN A 594 -17.72 -3.14 23.43
C GLN A 594 -17.03 -4.07 24.44
N ARG A 595 -17.82 -4.66 25.33
CA ARG A 595 -17.45 -5.78 26.21
C ARG A 595 -18.06 -7.07 25.66
N TYR A 596 -17.22 -7.95 25.16
CA TYR A 596 -17.55 -9.33 24.79
C TYR A 596 -17.36 -10.26 26.00
N SER A 597 -18.31 -11.15 26.24
CA SER A 597 -18.20 -12.24 27.23
C SER A 597 -17.75 -13.52 26.54
N ILE A 598 -16.66 -14.12 27.02
CA ILE A 598 -16.05 -15.32 26.40
C ILE A 598 -16.97 -16.55 26.54
N GLU A 599 -17.65 -16.70 27.69
CA GLU A 599 -18.58 -17.79 27.94
C GLU A 599 -19.85 -17.67 27.06
N THR A 600 -20.49 -16.49 27.04
CA THR A 600 -21.79 -16.31 26.38
C THR A 600 -21.68 -15.91 24.91
N LYS A 601 -20.48 -15.56 24.43
CA LYS A 601 -20.16 -15.15 23.06
C LYS A 601 -20.91 -13.89 22.59
N MET A 602 -21.31 -13.04 23.53
CA MET A 602 -22.12 -11.84 23.30
C MET A 602 -21.34 -10.56 23.61
N SER A 603 -21.41 -9.59 22.69
CA SER A 603 -20.93 -8.22 22.90
C SER A 603 -22.01 -7.28 23.44
N THR A 604 -21.62 -6.40 24.36
CA THR A 604 -22.45 -5.36 24.97
C THR A 604 -21.71 -4.03 24.99
N LEU A 605 -22.41 -2.91 24.67
CA LEU A 605 -21.84 -1.57 24.77
C LEU A 605 -21.35 -1.33 26.21
N LEU A 606 -20.12 -0.87 26.35
CA LEU A 606 -19.47 -0.59 27.63
C LEU A 606 -19.21 0.92 27.84
N LEU A 607 -18.69 1.61 26.82
CA LEU A 607 -18.33 3.04 26.93
C LEU A 607 -18.36 3.72 25.55
N PRO A 608 -19.32 4.63 25.26
CA PRO A 608 -19.38 5.37 23.99
C PRO A 608 -18.31 6.47 23.91
N GLU A 609 -17.98 6.95 22.71
CA GLU A 609 -16.96 7.98 22.41
C GLU A 609 -15.49 7.59 22.66
N TYR A 610 -15.23 6.40 23.24
CA TYR A 610 -13.87 5.91 23.51
C TYR A 610 -13.46 4.84 22.49
N ARG A 611 -12.16 4.86 22.12
CA ARG A 611 -11.60 4.01 21.06
C ARG A 611 -10.69 2.90 21.60
N SER A 612 -10.11 3.04 22.78
CA SER A 612 -9.36 1.97 23.43
C SER A 612 -9.51 2.02 24.95
N ILE A 613 -9.35 0.87 25.61
CA ILE A 613 -9.45 0.74 27.08
C ILE A 613 -8.49 -0.33 27.61
N ARG A 614 -8.10 -0.20 28.88
CA ARG A 614 -7.42 -1.20 29.71
C ARG A 614 -8.02 -1.16 31.12
N PRO A 615 -8.28 -2.32 31.77
CA PRO A 615 -8.64 -2.32 33.18
C PRO A 615 -7.41 -2.02 34.05
N VAL A 616 -7.62 -1.47 35.25
CA VAL A 616 -6.55 -1.22 36.23
C VAL A 616 -7.06 -1.27 37.67
N GLY A 617 -6.60 -2.25 38.44
CA GLY A 617 -7.21 -2.55 39.74
C GLY A 617 -8.70 -2.84 39.58
N ASP A 618 -9.53 -2.08 40.30
CA ASP A 618 -10.99 -2.14 40.23
C ASP A 618 -11.60 -1.21 39.15
N GLY A 619 -10.79 -0.34 38.52
CA GLY A 619 -11.21 0.68 37.57
C GLY A 619 -10.66 0.50 36.16
N TYR A 620 -10.61 1.58 35.36
CA TYR A 620 -10.21 1.55 33.96
C TYR A 620 -9.38 2.78 33.55
N ILE A 621 -8.53 2.61 32.54
CA ILE A 621 -7.94 3.71 31.77
C ILE A 621 -8.40 3.57 30.32
N ALA A 622 -8.91 4.65 29.74
CA ALA A 622 -9.45 4.66 28.38
C ALA A 622 -8.92 5.84 27.56
N ALA A 623 -8.72 5.61 26.26
CA ALA A 623 -8.31 6.63 25.29
C ALA A 623 -9.53 7.10 24.49
N LYS A 624 -9.88 8.39 24.61
CA LYS A 624 -11.01 8.96 23.87
C LYS A 624 -10.72 8.98 22.38
N ALA A 625 -11.75 8.75 21.56
CA ALA A 625 -11.60 8.73 20.11
C ALA A 625 -11.25 10.12 19.55
N ALA A 626 -10.20 10.18 18.73
CA ALA A 626 -9.84 11.33 17.91
C ALA A 626 -9.01 10.87 16.68
N PRO A 627 -8.79 11.75 15.69
CA PRO A 627 -7.97 11.43 14.51
C PRO A 627 -6.49 11.28 14.88
N GLY A 628 -5.88 10.14 14.51
CA GLY A 628 -4.47 9.85 14.77
C GLY A 628 -4.20 9.46 16.22
N ASP A 629 -4.29 10.41 17.15
CA ASP A 629 -4.04 10.23 18.58
C ASP A 629 -5.33 10.23 19.42
N GLY A 630 -5.21 9.92 20.72
CA GLY A 630 -6.35 9.87 21.65
C GLY A 630 -5.95 10.21 23.09
N PRO A 631 -6.58 11.22 23.73
CA PRO A 631 -6.28 11.58 25.12
C PRO A 631 -6.75 10.52 26.12
N LEU A 632 -5.93 10.28 27.14
CA LEU A 632 -6.13 9.29 28.19
C LEU A 632 -6.94 9.84 29.37
N TYR A 633 -7.86 9.02 29.87
CA TYR A 633 -8.68 9.27 31.06
C TYR A 633 -8.68 8.04 31.97
N TYR A 634 -8.68 8.26 33.29
CA TYR A 634 -8.90 7.25 34.30
C TYR A 634 -10.34 7.31 34.83
N PHE A 635 -10.90 6.13 35.10
CA PHE A 635 -12.23 5.92 35.65
C PHE A 635 -12.11 5.03 36.89
N SER A 636 -12.59 5.48 38.05
CA SER A 636 -12.78 4.61 39.22
C SER A 636 -13.88 3.58 39.01
N ASP A 637 -14.92 3.99 38.28
CA ASP A 637 -16.00 3.17 37.73
C ASP A 637 -16.48 3.87 36.44
N LEU A 638 -17.11 3.15 35.52
CA LEU A 638 -17.54 3.69 34.23
C LEU A 638 -18.75 4.64 34.36
N ASP A 639 -19.51 4.54 35.45
CA ASP A 639 -20.57 5.48 35.83
C ASP A 639 -20.04 6.73 36.59
N SER A 640 -18.71 6.86 36.76
CA SER A 640 -18.07 7.98 37.50
C SER A 640 -17.34 8.98 36.59
N ASP A 641 -17.17 10.22 37.07
CA ASP A 641 -16.52 11.30 36.31
C ASP A 641 -15.09 10.94 35.87
N ALA A 642 -14.82 11.10 34.57
CA ALA A 642 -13.55 10.76 33.95
C ALA A 642 -12.40 11.71 34.34
N ILE A 643 -11.36 11.20 35.00
CA ILE A 643 -10.18 11.97 35.40
C ILE A 643 -9.19 12.02 34.24
N ALA A 644 -9.01 13.19 33.62
CA ALA A 644 -8.05 13.38 32.53
C ALA A 644 -6.60 13.16 33.01
N LEU A 645 -5.87 12.27 32.32
CA LEU A 645 -4.46 11.99 32.62
C LEU A 645 -3.49 12.92 31.89
N ASN A 646 -3.98 13.88 31.09
CA ASN A 646 -3.21 14.90 30.35
C ASN A 646 -2.14 14.39 29.36
N HIS A 647 -2.13 13.08 29.07
CA HIS A 647 -1.31 12.44 28.04
C HIS A 647 -2.19 11.81 26.95
N LYS A 648 -1.59 11.49 25.80
CA LYS A 648 -2.27 10.83 24.67
C LYS A 648 -1.52 9.57 24.24
N ILE A 649 -2.26 8.60 23.68
CA ILE A 649 -1.69 7.48 22.92
C ILE A 649 -1.89 7.69 21.42
N ASP A 650 -1.11 6.97 20.62
CA ASP A 650 -1.22 6.92 19.16
C ASP A 650 -2.03 5.68 18.73
N PHE A 651 -3.03 5.87 17.87
CA PHE A 651 -3.89 4.79 17.37
C PHE A 651 -3.39 4.15 16.05
N ARG A 652 -2.23 4.55 15.52
CA ARG A 652 -1.62 3.90 14.34
C ARG A 652 -1.21 2.48 14.69
N HIS A 653 -1.48 1.53 13.80
CA HIS A 653 -1.44 0.08 14.06
C HIS A 653 -0.07 -0.50 14.48
N ILE A 654 1.04 0.24 14.34
CA ILE A 654 2.36 -0.17 14.84
C ILE A 654 2.62 0.28 16.30
N CYS A 655 1.87 1.26 16.82
CA CYS A 655 2.00 1.67 18.21
C CYS A 655 1.32 0.66 19.14
N ARG A 656 1.85 0.52 20.36
CA ARG A 656 1.27 -0.35 21.39
C ARG A 656 1.24 0.38 22.72
N TRP A 657 0.21 0.10 23.51
CA TRP A 657 0.06 0.64 24.85
C TRP A 657 -0.44 -0.43 25.83
N TYR A 658 0.07 -0.34 27.05
CA TYR A 658 -0.12 -1.31 28.12
C TYR A 658 -0.39 -0.58 29.43
N VAL A 659 -1.17 -1.22 30.31
CA VAL A 659 -1.23 -0.88 31.73
C VAL A 659 -0.64 -2.05 32.52
N ARG A 660 0.19 -1.72 33.51
CA ARG A 660 1.00 -2.63 34.32
C ARG A 660 1.03 -2.12 35.76
N GLY A 661 0.06 -2.56 36.55
CA GLY A 661 -0.17 -2.00 37.89
C GLY A 661 -0.42 -0.50 37.83
N ASP A 662 0.47 0.28 38.43
CA ASP A 662 0.36 1.74 38.47
C ASP A 662 0.98 2.45 37.24
N LEU A 663 1.58 1.70 36.29
CA LEU A 663 2.22 2.24 35.09
C LEU A 663 1.33 2.13 33.84
N VAL A 664 1.26 3.20 33.06
CA VAL A 664 0.83 3.23 31.65
C VAL A 664 2.08 3.38 30.79
N ILE A 665 2.30 2.44 29.88
CA ILE A 665 3.51 2.36 29.03
C ILE A 665 3.05 2.34 27.58
N TRP A 666 3.55 3.23 26.73
CA TRP A 666 3.17 3.29 25.32
C TRP A 666 4.25 3.81 24.40
N SER A 667 4.09 3.57 23.10
CA SER A 667 4.92 4.14 22.04
C SER A 667 4.18 5.19 21.21
N THR A 668 4.92 6.16 20.69
CA THR A 668 4.53 7.04 19.58
C THR A 668 5.72 7.21 18.61
N PHE A 669 5.54 7.82 17.44
CA PHE A 669 6.65 8.05 16.50
C PHE A 669 6.43 9.24 15.55
N ASP A 670 7.53 9.82 15.09
CA ASP A 670 7.60 10.76 13.97
C ASP A 670 8.38 10.15 12.78
N THR A 671 8.81 10.95 11.80
CA THR A 671 9.56 10.45 10.63
C THR A 671 10.99 9.98 10.93
N ARG A 672 11.57 10.34 12.08
CA ARG A 672 12.97 10.09 12.46
C ARG A 672 13.10 9.24 13.74
N LYS A 673 12.15 9.35 14.68
CA LYS A 673 12.24 8.84 16.04
C LYS A 673 11.00 8.07 16.50
N THR A 674 11.24 7.05 17.32
CA THR A 674 10.25 6.44 18.20
C THR A 674 10.40 7.05 19.58
N TYR A 675 9.27 7.35 20.23
CA TYR A 675 9.23 7.76 21.62
C TYR A 675 8.65 6.64 22.48
N LEU A 676 9.34 6.31 23.57
CA LEU A 676 8.88 5.38 24.59
C LEU A 676 8.43 6.18 25.80
N HIS A 677 7.15 6.08 26.16
CA HIS A 677 6.54 6.83 27.23
C HIS A 677 6.24 5.92 28.42
N THR A 678 6.37 6.43 29.63
CA THR A 678 5.94 5.75 30.86
C THR A 678 5.38 6.77 31.84
N LEU A 679 4.13 6.56 32.24
CA LEU A 679 3.38 7.40 33.19
C LEU A 679 2.96 6.55 34.38
N ASN A 680 3.27 6.95 35.60
CA ASN A 680 2.57 6.47 36.78
C ASN A 680 1.26 7.24 36.92
N TRP A 681 0.12 6.58 36.69
CA TRP A 681 -1.18 7.26 36.63
C TRP A 681 -1.70 7.72 38.00
N ARG A 682 -1.15 7.22 39.12
CA ARG A 682 -1.49 7.68 40.48
C ARG A 682 -0.68 8.89 40.92
N THR A 683 0.60 8.96 40.57
CA THR A 683 1.51 10.02 41.03
C THR A 683 1.68 11.15 40.02
N GLY A 684 1.36 10.92 38.74
CA GLY A 684 1.65 11.84 37.64
C GLY A 684 3.13 11.84 37.23
N GLU A 685 3.95 10.92 37.75
CA GLU A 685 5.36 10.80 37.36
C GLU A 685 5.45 10.29 35.92
N TYR A 686 6.08 11.08 35.05
CA TYR A 686 6.18 10.83 33.60
C TYR A 686 7.64 10.81 33.15
N SER A 687 8.00 9.84 32.31
CA SER A 687 9.24 9.82 31.56
C SER A 687 9.00 9.52 30.08
N GLN A 688 9.89 10.06 29.23
CA GLN A 688 9.88 9.86 27.79
C GLN A 688 11.32 9.65 27.32
N ASP A 689 11.57 8.55 26.62
CA ASP A 689 12.82 8.30 25.90
C ASP A 689 12.59 8.57 24.41
N ALA A 690 13.64 8.94 23.68
CA ALA A 690 13.62 9.14 22.25
C ALA A 690 14.75 8.34 21.59
N HIS A 691 14.39 7.46 20.66
CA HIS A 691 15.31 6.57 19.94
C HIS A 691 15.11 6.74 18.44
N ARG A 692 16.10 6.40 17.58
CA ARG A 692 15.84 6.36 16.13
C ARG A 692 14.77 5.31 15.81
N ILE A 693 13.88 5.63 14.86
CA ILE A 693 12.71 4.78 14.54
C ILE A 693 13.08 3.34 14.12
N TYR A 694 14.28 3.12 13.59
CA TYR A 694 14.78 1.79 13.23
C TYR A 694 15.68 1.14 14.30
N ALA A 695 16.24 1.92 15.23
CA ALA A 695 16.99 1.40 16.37
C ALA A 695 16.06 0.84 17.47
N PHE A 696 14.88 1.45 17.62
CA PHE A 696 13.82 1.01 18.53
C PHE A 696 12.48 1.24 17.83
N TYR A 697 11.91 0.19 17.24
CA TYR A 697 10.69 0.27 16.44
C TYR A 697 9.44 0.56 17.31
N PRO A 698 8.40 1.26 16.81
CA PRO A 698 7.22 1.61 17.60
C PRO A 698 6.45 0.40 18.16
N THR A 699 6.55 -0.78 17.53
CA THR A 699 5.92 -2.00 18.02
C THR A 699 6.68 -2.55 19.23
N ILE A 700 6.20 -2.21 20.43
CA ILE A 700 6.74 -2.65 21.72
C ILE A 700 5.89 -3.77 22.35
N SER A 701 6.51 -4.55 23.25
CA SER A 701 5.86 -5.43 24.21
C SER A 701 6.41 -5.18 25.62
N THR A 702 5.62 -5.45 26.67
CA THR A 702 6.01 -5.27 28.09
C THR A 702 5.77 -6.56 28.87
N ASP A 703 6.65 -6.82 29.85
CA ASP A 703 6.48 -7.91 30.80
C ASP A 703 5.24 -7.69 31.69
N ALA A 704 4.80 -8.74 32.39
CA ALA A 704 3.60 -8.66 33.24
C ALA A 704 3.75 -7.66 34.41
N ALA A 705 4.97 -7.36 34.86
CA ALA A 705 5.23 -6.38 35.91
C ALA A 705 5.44 -4.93 35.40
N GLY A 706 5.59 -4.72 34.08
CA GLY A 706 5.97 -3.41 33.54
C GLY A 706 7.38 -2.97 33.92
N SER A 707 8.25 -3.91 34.27
CA SER A 707 9.65 -3.67 34.64
C SER A 707 10.59 -3.61 33.45
N LYS A 708 10.17 -4.18 32.31
CA LYS A 708 10.94 -4.28 31.07
C LYS A 708 10.09 -3.98 29.83
N VAL A 709 10.74 -3.48 28.79
CA VAL A 709 10.21 -3.39 27.43
C VAL A 709 11.01 -4.32 26.51
N LEU A 710 10.34 -4.84 25.48
CA LEU A 710 10.94 -5.58 24.37
C LEU A 710 10.56 -4.86 23.07
N ALA A 711 11.55 -4.49 22.27
CA ALA A 711 11.33 -3.76 21.01
C ALA A 711 12.24 -4.29 19.90
N LEU A 712 11.82 -4.10 18.64
CA LEU A 712 12.61 -4.46 17.47
C LEU A 712 13.65 -3.37 17.17
N SER A 713 14.92 -3.73 17.18
CA SER A 713 16.00 -3.02 16.51
C SER A 713 16.30 -3.70 15.17
N VAL A 714 16.28 -2.91 14.09
CA VAL A 714 16.60 -3.38 12.75
C VAL A 714 18.13 -3.31 12.58
N GLN A 715 18.76 -4.35 12.05
CA GLN A 715 20.14 -4.23 11.57
C GLN A 715 20.15 -3.50 10.22
N ILE A 716 21.18 -2.70 9.96
CA ILE A 716 21.41 -2.19 8.62
C ILE A 716 21.70 -3.38 7.69
N ASN A 717 20.91 -3.51 6.62
CA ASN A 717 21.31 -4.26 5.44
C ASN A 717 22.51 -3.55 4.81
N ASP A 718 23.68 -4.20 4.81
CA ASP A 718 24.85 -3.73 4.09
C ASP A 718 24.50 -3.42 2.63
N THR A 719 24.79 -2.19 2.21
CA THR A 719 24.66 -1.74 0.82
C THR A 719 26.05 -1.47 0.26
N ALA A 720 26.27 -1.83 -1.01
CA ALA A 720 27.49 -1.52 -1.74
C ALA A 720 27.19 -0.62 -2.94
N VAL A 721 28.09 0.32 -3.23
CA VAL A 721 28.15 0.91 -4.58
C VAL A 721 29.00 -0.01 -5.45
N VAL A 722 28.50 -0.31 -6.65
CA VAL A 722 29.21 -1.10 -7.68
C VAL A 722 29.28 -0.35 -9.00
N GLY A 723 30.25 -0.69 -9.85
CA GLY A 723 30.38 -0.21 -11.21
C GLY A 723 30.30 -1.32 -12.27
N MET A 724 29.94 -0.95 -13.50
CA MET A 724 30.13 -1.76 -14.72
C MET A 724 30.29 -0.88 -15.95
N THR A 725 31.13 -1.31 -16.90
CA THR A 725 31.20 -0.70 -18.24
C THR A 725 30.33 -1.50 -19.20
N ILE A 726 29.27 -0.90 -19.75
CA ILE A 726 28.51 -1.47 -20.88
C ILE A 726 29.42 -1.46 -22.12
N LYS A 727 29.77 -2.65 -22.60
CA LYS A 727 30.45 -2.82 -23.90
C LYS A 727 29.39 -2.89 -25.01
N HIS A 728 29.75 -2.40 -26.19
CA HIS A 728 28.87 -2.31 -27.36
C HIS A 728 28.28 -3.65 -27.78
#